data_AF-A0A4S9SP78-F1
#
_entry.id   AF-A0A4S9SP78-F1
#
_cell.length_a   1.000
_cell.length_b   1.000
_cell.length_c   1.000
_cell.angle_alpha   90.00
_cell.angle_beta   90.00
_cell.angle_gamma   90.00
#
_symmetry.space_group_name_H-M   'P 1'
#
loop_
_entity.id
_entity.type
_entity.pdbx_description
1 polymer ?
#
loop_
_entity_poly.entity_id
_entity_poly.type
_entity_poly.pdbx_seq_one_letter_code
_entity_poly.pdbx_strand_id
1 'polypeptide(L)'
;MHHAKAAAVAFPSRSRSPVMLDPRRRRFVIIAVVTLICFFFYTYSGHPSTTISSAVQAGLDYFLHVPNLPAANATLGFGAIVAVSQLTSKRRNSLLLAANITDIDITIPDQPIWTDEDVNNFRTKNGSLITRGSAMAWMGHLNVLRWFLDSGLETMLVMEDDVDWDIHLRTSQVPKVAAAMRTLLTEQNGQTQRETRQKIVTPEQAGGYWGNSEEWDILYLGHCGDMFSSHSWANETEVPRVAVSDTTLPSPEYMHILTRRFLREIGIPVKTRVVHKSVSPLCTFGFALSRPGARRLLTDVAGSEPAGGSQAYDVRILEACRDLNFRCWSANPELFHHQDAPSEIAIVNAKKGKDHSAKEHDFKASPPGIGVDTEGRLQGAAPNIACGIRGSSFWTQDPDTIEYLKENQKTHPPAGQVTEKKFVDFSFKSDGGLGSLYHFPKEIRNIIYGFVVPLVTASTHDDNPAIDDDLVRALMAFPLLKISKQLCVEFLEVFIRSIELEEVTQLVYSCQARHSLEALLAYVGRRIHVIPHLKQLGCKIETDYFDVWFCTVELEVDLVFLLPRQIKRLWMLHEKYSVTSDKLYIEMTYSEPAELIASLACTSRTIRSSTLTHLFCTNYWLHKFDIITAKISLSNRSASTQAMNDMVNSAGAQIDEYRVSKMRDLQRNCTPAECILLESVLNDEVAPFWDQRCVPRLVRFHTTLIDTAAELWVAMEEQYNVHHLYDLAESWLDLD
;
A
#
# COMPACT_ATOMS: atom_id res chain seq x y z
N MET A 1 -35.15 2.63 -95.98
CA MET A 1 -34.65 3.65 -96.93
C MET A 1 -34.86 5.01 -96.29
N HIS A 2 -33.99 6.01 -96.29
CA HIS A 2 -32.57 6.15 -96.62
C HIS A 2 -32.13 7.48 -95.98
N HIS A 3 -30.87 7.51 -95.57
CA HIS A 3 -29.96 8.67 -95.52
C HIS A 3 -30.23 9.92 -94.65
N ALA A 4 -29.39 10.01 -93.62
CA ALA A 4 -28.57 11.12 -93.13
C ALA A 4 -28.50 12.46 -93.92
N LYS A 5 -28.40 13.56 -93.16
CA LYS A 5 -27.48 14.68 -93.43
C LYS A 5 -27.11 15.45 -92.15
N ALA A 6 -25.85 15.84 -92.08
CA ALA A 6 -25.16 16.49 -90.97
C ALA A 6 -25.34 18.03 -90.95
N ALA A 7 -25.11 18.65 -89.77
CA ALA A 7 -24.63 20.03 -89.66
C ALA A 7 -23.88 20.23 -88.33
N ALA A 8 -22.68 20.81 -88.42
CA ALA A 8 -21.80 21.20 -87.31
C ALA A 8 -22.14 22.62 -86.82
N VAL A 9 -21.99 22.90 -85.52
CA VAL A 9 -21.90 24.27 -84.98
C VAL A 9 -20.93 24.31 -83.78
N ALA A 10 -20.14 25.38 -83.76
CA ALA A 10 -18.99 25.69 -82.92
C ALA A 10 -19.29 25.97 -81.43
N PHE A 11 -18.26 25.79 -80.60
CA PHE A 11 -18.20 26.19 -79.19
C PHE A 11 -17.72 27.65 -79.02
N PRO A 12 -18.31 28.42 -78.08
CA PRO A 12 -17.62 29.53 -77.45
C PRO A 12 -17.42 29.35 -75.93
N SER A 13 -16.30 29.90 -75.48
CA SER A 13 -15.81 30.03 -74.11
C SER A 13 -16.75 30.76 -73.15
N ARG A 14 -16.86 30.28 -71.90
CA ARG A 14 -17.35 31.10 -70.77
C ARG A 14 -16.50 30.89 -69.51
N SER A 15 -15.99 32.00 -69.00
CA SER A 15 -15.32 32.17 -67.71
C SER A 15 -16.21 31.71 -66.56
N ARG A 16 -15.68 30.86 -65.68
CA ARG A 16 -16.32 30.50 -64.40
C ARG A 16 -15.81 31.43 -63.30
N SER A 17 -16.71 32.25 -62.77
CA SER A 17 -16.58 32.93 -61.48
C SER A 17 -16.54 31.90 -60.33
N PRO A 18 -15.86 32.21 -59.21
CA PRO A 18 -15.70 31.28 -58.10
C PRO A 18 -17.04 31.08 -57.39
N VAL A 19 -17.47 29.83 -57.30
CA VAL A 19 -18.69 29.41 -56.59
C VAL A 19 -18.47 29.68 -55.10
N MET A 20 -19.16 30.68 -54.54
CA MET A 20 -19.26 30.83 -53.09
C MET A 20 -20.04 29.66 -52.50
N LEU A 21 -19.38 28.86 -51.67
CA LEU A 21 -19.99 27.76 -50.92
C LEU A 21 -21.04 28.29 -49.93
N ASP A 22 -22.21 27.64 -49.92
CA ASP A 22 -23.31 27.86 -48.99
C ASP A 22 -22.81 27.95 -47.52
N PRO A 23 -23.20 28.98 -46.75
CA PRO A 23 -22.78 29.17 -45.36
C PRO A 23 -23.04 27.95 -44.46
N ARG A 24 -24.03 27.10 -44.77
CA ARG A 24 -24.26 25.84 -44.03
C ARG A 24 -23.17 24.81 -44.34
N ARG A 25 -22.80 24.63 -45.61
CA ARG A 25 -21.70 23.73 -46.02
C ARG A 25 -20.35 24.23 -45.51
N ARG A 26 -20.14 25.55 -45.44
CA ARG A 26 -18.92 26.14 -44.87
C ARG A 26 -18.78 25.81 -43.38
N ARG A 27 -19.87 25.77 -42.61
CA ARG A 27 -19.87 25.34 -41.21
C ARG A 27 -19.52 23.87 -41.06
N PHE A 28 -20.09 22.99 -41.89
CA PHE A 28 -19.76 21.56 -41.86
C PHE A 28 -18.30 21.28 -42.24
N VAL A 29 -17.75 21.99 -43.22
CA VAL A 29 -16.33 21.87 -43.60
C VAL A 29 -15.41 22.38 -42.50
N ILE A 30 -15.75 23.51 -41.86
CA ILE A 30 -14.96 24.04 -40.72
C ILE A 30 -15.02 23.06 -39.54
N ILE A 31 -16.20 22.53 -39.20
CA ILE A 31 -16.35 21.54 -38.13
C ILE A 31 -15.51 20.31 -38.46
N ALA A 32 -15.60 19.76 -39.67
CA ALA A 32 -14.83 18.59 -40.09
C ALA A 32 -13.31 18.82 -40.03
N VAL A 33 -12.83 20.00 -40.42
CA VAL A 33 -11.41 20.35 -40.34
C VAL A 33 -10.97 20.52 -38.89
N VAL A 34 -11.80 21.13 -38.03
CA VAL A 34 -11.52 21.26 -36.60
C VAL A 34 -11.53 19.91 -35.91
N THR A 35 -12.47 19.01 -36.20
CA THR A 35 -12.44 17.63 -35.66
C THR A 35 -11.24 16.85 -36.18
N LEU A 36 -10.82 17.05 -37.43
CA LEU A 36 -9.61 16.39 -37.96
C LEU A 36 -8.34 16.92 -37.27
N ILE A 37 -8.25 18.23 -37.00
CA ILE A 37 -7.14 18.85 -36.27
C ILE A 37 -7.16 18.40 -34.81
N CYS A 38 -8.32 18.38 -34.14
CA CYS A 38 -8.47 17.87 -32.78
C CYS A 38 -8.15 16.37 -32.69
N PHE A 39 -8.50 15.58 -33.70
CA PHE A 39 -8.13 14.16 -33.79
C PHE A 39 -6.62 14.00 -33.98
N PHE A 40 -5.99 14.84 -34.81
CA PHE A 40 -4.53 14.84 -34.97
C PHE A 40 -3.80 15.32 -33.71
N PHE A 41 -4.34 16.31 -32.99
CA PHE A 41 -3.81 16.72 -31.69
C PHE A 41 -4.06 15.65 -30.62
N TYR A 42 -5.17 14.92 -30.66
CA TYR A 42 -5.45 13.81 -29.75
C TYR A 42 -4.50 12.63 -30.00
N THR A 43 -4.15 12.33 -31.26
CA THR A 43 -3.15 11.30 -31.58
C THR A 43 -1.71 11.77 -31.33
N TYR A 44 -1.42 13.07 -31.45
CA TYR A 44 -0.09 13.64 -31.21
C TYR A 44 0.20 13.98 -29.75
N SER A 45 -0.83 14.25 -28.93
CA SER A 45 -0.70 14.61 -27.50
C SER A 45 -0.70 13.41 -26.55
N GLY A 46 -0.48 12.20 -27.08
CA GLY A 46 -0.20 11.02 -26.29
C GLY A 46 -1.44 10.21 -25.90
N HIS A 47 -1.76 9.20 -26.71
CA HIS A 47 -2.14 7.94 -26.10
C HIS A 47 -0.95 7.46 -25.25
N PRO A 48 -1.14 7.11 -23.96
CA PRO A 48 -0.17 6.27 -23.28
C PRO A 48 -0.15 4.97 -24.07
N SER A 49 0.91 4.76 -24.85
CA SER A 49 1.18 3.44 -25.40
C SER A 49 1.16 2.47 -24.22
N THR A 50 0.42 1.38 -24.35
CA THR A 50 0.42 0.21 -23.46
C THR A 50 1.74 -0.55 -23.52
N THR A 51 2.85 0.17 -23.70
CA THR A 51 4.20 -0.33 -23.54
C THR A 51 4.53 -0.19 -22.07
N ILE A 52 4.65 -1.33 -21.39
CA ILE A 52 5.34 -1.45 -20.10
C ILE A 52 6.60 -0.56 -20.20
N SER A 53 6.79 0.37 -19.25
CA SER A 53 7.98 1.23 -19.22
C SER A 53 9.23 0.38 -19.45
N SER A 54 10.17 0.83 -20.27
CA SER A 54 11.42 0.10 -20.54
C SER A 54 12.15 -0.31 -19.25
N ALA A 55 12.01 0.48 -18.18
CA ALA A 55 12.52 0.16 -16.84
C ALA A 55 11.78 -1.00 -16.16
N VAL A 56 10.46 -1.13 -16.35
CA VAL A 56 9.66 -2.24 -15.82
C VAL A 56 9.89 -3.53 -16.61
N GLN A 57 10.04 -3.44 -17.93
CA GLN A 57 10.43 -4.59 -18.75
C GLN A 57 11.86 -5.04 -18.39
N ALA A 58 12.77 -4.10 -18.19
CA ALA A 58 14.11 -4.35 -17.65
C ALA A 58 14.11 -4.74 -16.15
N GLY A 59 12.98 -4.66 -15.44
CA GLY A 59 12.83 -5.26 -14.11
C GLY A 59 12.36 -6.71 -14.18
N LEU A 60 11.44 -7.00 -15.13
CA LEU A 60 10.83 -8.31 -15.34
C LEU A 60 11.77 -9.32 -16.01
N ASP A 61 12.61 -8.88 -16.95
CA ASP A 61 13.56 -9.74 -17.69
C ASP A 61 14.72 -10.28 -16.81
N TYR A 62 14.83 -9.82 -15.56
CA TYR A 62 15.96 -10.10 -14.65
C TYR A 62 15.53 -10.77 -13.34
N PHE A 63 14.29 -11.23 -13.25
CA PHE A 63 13.86 -12.17 -12.22
C PHE A 63 14.56 -13.50 -12.41
N LEU A 64 15.64 -13.70 -11.63
CA LEU A 64 16.38 -14.95 -11.65
C LEU A 64 15.92 -15.85 -10.52
N HIS A 65 15.69 -17.11 -10.85
CA HIS A 65 15.71 -18.18 -9.87
C HIS A 65 17.16 -18.41 -9.47
N VAL A 66 17.64 -17.69 -8.45
CA VAL A 66 18.94 -17.98 -7.84
C VAL A 66 18.89 -19.32 -7.10
N PRO A 67 20.00 -20.05 -7.00
CA PRO A 67 20.04 -21.31 -6.28
C PRO A 67 19.69 -21.12 -4.80
N ASN A 68 18.94 -22.07 -4.24
CA ASN A 68 18.70 -22.11 -2.79
C ASN A 68 19.99 -22.49 -2.08
N LEU A 69 20.60 -21.51 -1.40
CA LEU A 69 21.73 -21.77 -0.51
C LEU A 69 21.23 -22.26 0.87
N PRO A 70 22.02 -23.10 1.57
CA PRO A 70 21.71 -23.44 2.95
C PRO A 70 21.78 -22.19 3.84
N ALA A 71 21.11 -22.28 4.99
CA ALA A 71 21.22 -21.27 6.04
C ALA A 71 22.70 -20.96 6.32
N ALA A 72 23.01 -19.69 6.53
CA ALA A 72 24.38 -19.27 6.80
C ALA A 72 24.88 -19.82 8.14
N ASN A 73 26.19 -19.83 8.37
CA ASN A 73 26.75 -20.12 9.69
C ASN A 73 26.47 -18.96 10.68
N ALA A 74 26.96 -19.04 11.92
CA ALA A 74 26.75 -18.01 12.93
C ALA A 74 27.39 -16.65 12.57
N THR A 75 28.38 -16.65 11.68
CA THR A 75 29.02 -15.44 11.15
C THR A 75 28.47 -15.03 9.77
N LEU A 76 27.29 -15.52 9.39
CA LEU A 76 26.60 -15.20 8.13
C LEU A 76 27.44 -15.46 6.86
N GLY A 77 28.41 -16.37 6.92
CA GLY A 77 29.32 -16.72 5.84
C GLY A 77 30.60 -15.88 5.78
N PHE A 78 30.83 -14.98 6.75
CA PHE A 78 32.05 -14.18 6.90
C PHE A 78 33.03 -14.81 7.90
N GLY A 79 34.27 -14.31 7.93
CA GLY A 79 35.26 -14.70 8.95
C GLY A 79 34.87 -14.25 10.36
N ALA A 80 34.31 -13.05 10.49
CA ALA A 80 33.71 -12.54 11.72
C ALA A 80 32.62 -11.51 11.44
N ILE A 81 31.73 -11.31 12.41
CA ILE A 81 30.85 -10.15 12.47
C ILE A 81 31.32 -9.28 13.63
N VAL A 82 31.51 -8.00 13.37
CA VAL A 82 32.09 -7.05 14.32
C VAL A 82 31.20 -5.83 14.48
N ALA A 83 30.82 -5.53 15.72
CA ALA A 83 30.10 -4.30 16.03
C ALA A 83 31.05 -3.18 16.48
N VAL A 84 30.81 -1.97 15.97
CA VAL A 84 31.47 -0.74 16.45
C VAL A 84 30.65 -0.19 17.61
N SER A 85 31.09 -0.45 18.85
CA SER A 85 30.37 0.00 20.04
C SER A 85 31.31 0.23 21.22
N GLN A 86 31.08 1.32 21.95
CA GLN A 86 31.80 1.63 23.19
C GLN A 86 31.34 0.74 24.34
N LEU A 87 32.23 0.46 25.30
CA LEU A 87 31.92 -0.37 26.47
C LEU A 87 30.74 0.19 27.29
N THR A 88 30.58 1.52 27.31
CA THR A 88 29.51 2.22 28.03
C THR A 88 28.21 2.37 27.23
N SER A 89 28.14 1.88 25.99
CA SER A 89 26.93 1.99 25.17
C SER A 89 25.79 1.19 25.78
N LYS A 90 24.65 1.85 26.01
CA LYS A 90 23.43 1.21 26.51
C LYS A 90 22.82 0.23 25.48
N ARG A 91 23.21 0.33 24.21
CA ARG A 91 22.67 -0.46 23.10
C ARG A 91 23.30 -1.86 22.99
N ARG A 92 24.45 -2.09 23.64
CA ARG A 92 25.19 -3.37 23.57
C ARG A 92 24.38 -4.58 24.00
N ASN A 93 23.66 -4.48 25.12
CA ASN A 93 22.93 -5.62 25.68
C ASN A 93 21.81 -6.09 24.74
N SER A 94 21.09 -5.13 24.14
CA SER A 94 20.03 -5.47 23.18
C SER A 94 20.57 -6.01 21.87
N LEU A 95 21.73 -5.54 21.41
CA LEU A 95 22.42 -6.12 20.27
C LEU A 95 22.83 -7.58 20.51
N LEU A 96 23.46 -7.87 21.66
CA LEU A 96 23.91 -9.22 22.02
C LEU A 96 22.74 -10.18 22.25
N LEU A 97 21.64 -9.71 22.84
CA LEU A 97 20.43 -10.53 22.99
C LEU A 97 19.86 -10.90 21.61
N ALA A 98 19.75 -9.95 20.69
CA ALA A 98 19.29 -10.20 19.33
C ALA A 98 20.17 -11.20 18.59
N ALA A 99 21.50 -11.04 18.71
CA ALA A 99 22.47 -12.00 18.18
C ALA A 99 22.25 -13.40 18.76
N ASN A 100 22.08 -13.50 20.08
CA ASN A 100 21.82 -14.77 20.74
C ASN A 100 20.53 -15.43 20.24
N ILE A 101 19.42 -14.67 20.14
CA ILE A 101 18.13 -15.21 19.68
C ILE A 101 18.20 -15.69 18.23
N THR A 102 19.00 -15.05 17.38
CA THR A 102 19.12 -15.39 15.95
C THR A 102 20.30 -16.33 15.63
N ASP A 103 20.97 -16.87 16.65
CA ASP A 103 22.18 -17.70 16.54
C ASP A 103 23.27 -17.03 15.67
N ILE A 104 23.47 -15.71 15.87
CA ILE A 104 24.50 -14.89 15.23
C ILE A 104 25.60 -14.58 16.25
N ASP A 105 26.85 -14.75 15.83
CA ASP A 105 28.02 -14.43 16.66
C ASP A 105 28.56 -13.04 16.32
N ILE A 106 28.55 -12.13 17.30
CA ILE A 106 29.03 -10.75 17.16
C ILE A 106 30.18 -10.54 18.13
N THR A 107 31.34 -10.15 17.58
CA THR A 107 32.48 -9.67 18.34
C THR A 107 32.40 -8.16 18.51
N ILE A 108 32.69 -7.64 19.70
CA ILE A 108 32.75 -6.19 19.94
C ILE A 108 34.13 -5.81 20.49
N PRO A 109 35.10 -5.44 19.63
CA PRO A 109 36.43 -5.01 20.06
C PRO A 109 36.37 -3.79 20.98
N ASP A 110 37.24 -3.77 21.98
CA ASP A 110 37.34 -2.65 22.90
C ASP A 110 37.72 -1.37 22.16
N GLN A 111 36.92 -0.33 22.39
CA GLN A 111 37.12 0.98 21.81
C GLN A 111 37.96 1.86 22.75
N PRO A 112 39.07 2.45 22.28
CA PRO A 112 39.83 3.42 23.05
C PRO A 112 38.99 4.62 23.47
N ILE A 113 39.38 5.24 24.58
CA ILE A 113 38.84 6.55 24.97
C ILE A 113 39.60 7.61 24.17
N TRP A 114 38.98 8.12 23.10
CA TRP A 114 39.58 9.16 22.27
C TRP A 114 39.58 10.53 22.97
N THR A 115 40.76 11.10 23.12
CA THR A 115 40.97 12.43 23.70
C THR A 115 40.78 13.53 22.66
N ASP A 116 40.73 14.78 23.12
CA ASP A 116 40.73 15.93 22.21
C ASP A 116 42.04 16.06 21.42
N GLU A 117 43.16 15.58 21.98
CA GLU A 117 44.44 15.52 21.28
C GLU A 117 44.38 14.52 20.13
N ASP A 118 43.81 13.33 20.34
CA ASP A 118 43.62 12.32 19.30
C ASP A 118 42.76 12.86 18.15
N VAL A 119 41.64 13.52 18.48
CA VAL A 119 40.76 14.16 17.48
C VAL A 119 41.51 15.23 16.69
N ASN A 120 42.30 16.07 17.35
CA ASN A 120 43.08 17.11 16.67
C ASN A 120 44.19 16.54 15.79
N ASN A 121 44.80 15.43 16.21
CA ASN A 121 45.83 14.72 15.44
C ASN A 121 45.24 14.00 14.22
N PHE A 122 43.99 13.53 14.32
CA PHE A 122 43.28 12.86 13.22
C PHE A 122 42.82 13.84 12.14
N ARG A 123 42.40 15.05 12.54
CA ARG A 123 41.92 16.09 11.63
C ARG A 123 43.01 16.60 10.71
N THR A 124 42.65 16.88 9.47
CA THR A 124 43.56 17.57 8.56
C THR A 124 43.82 19.00 9.03
N LYS A 125 45.08 19.46 8.97
CA LYS A 125 45.48 20.77 9.50
C LYS A 125 44.80 21.94 8.78
N ASN A 126 44.48 21.77 7.51
CA ASN A 126 43.89 22.81 6.66
C ASN A 126 42.60 22.29 6.03
N GLY A 127 41.47 22.92 6.35
CA GLY A 127 40.17 22.62 5.73
C GLY A 127 39.47 21.38 6.29
N SER A 128 39.71 21.00 7.54
CA SER A 128 38.94 19.93 8.19
C SER A 128 37.45 20.26 8.24
N LEU A 129 36.62 19.29 7.88
CA LEU A 129 35.15 19.42 7.86
C LEU A 129 34.48 18.51 8.89
N ILE A 130 35.22 17.60 9.51
CA ILE A 130 34.69 16.59 10.42
C ILE A 130 34.42 17.16 11.81
N THR A 131 33.24 16.89 12.37
CA THR A 131 32.91 17.25 13.76
C THR A 131 33.65 16.37 14.77
N ARG A 132 33.64 16.75 16.05
CA ARG A 132 34.30 15.96 17.10
C ARG A 132 33.70 14.55 17.20
N GLY A 133 32.38 14.46 17.27
CA GLY A 133 31.67 13.18 17.33
C GLY A 133 31.92 12.33 16.08
N SER A 134 31.87 12.93 14.89
CA SER A 134 32.16 12.23 13.64
C SER A 134 33.60 11.70 13.58
N ALA A 135 34.58 12.46 14.08
CA ALA A 135 35.97 12.01 14.15
C ALA A 135 36.14 10.83 15.11
N MET A 136 35.48 10.85 16.26
CA MET A 136 35.50 9.71 17.20
C MET A 136 34.84 8.47 16.61
N ALA A 137 33.71 8.62 15.90
CA ALA A 137 33.07 7.52 15.19
C ALA A 137 34.00 6.92 14.14
N TRP A 138 34.61 7.77 13.30
CA TRP A 138 35.59 7.37 12.29
C TRP A 138 36.76 6.59 12.90
N MET A 139 37.39 7.12 13.95
CA MET A 139 38.49 6.43 14.64
C MET A 139 38.05 5.08 15.24
N GLY A 140 36.79 4.96 15.66
CA GLY A 140 36.21 3.69 16.12
C GLY A 140 36.12 2.63 15.02
N HIS A 141 35.68 3.03 13.81
CA HIS A 141 35.72 2.13 12.65
C HIS A 141 37.16 1.74 12.27
N LEU A 142 38.12 2.67 12.35
CA LEU A 142 39.53 2.34 12.10
C LEU A 142 40.13 1.40 13.15
N ASN A 143 39.67 1.48 14.40
CA ASN A 143 40.07 0.53 15.44
C ASN A 143 39.59 -0.90 15.10
N VAL A 144 38.34 -1.03 14.67
CA VAL A 144 37.80 -2.32 14.19
C VAL A 144 38.55 -2.81 12.95
N LEU A 145 38.89 -1.91 12.03
CA LEU A 145 39.64 -2.26 10.82
C LEU A 145 41.04 -2.79 11.13
N ARG A 146 41.74 -2.18 12.09
CA ARG A 146 43.04 -2.66 12.58
C ARG A 146 42.92 -4.03 13.24
N TRP A 147 41.95 -4.20 14.15
CA TRP A 147 41.65 -5.49 14.77
C TRP A 147 41.44 -6.59 13.73
N PHE A 148 40.67 -6.30 12.67
CA PHE A 148 40.46 -7.25 11.58
C PHE A 148 41.74 -7.58 10.84
N LEU A 149 42.56 -6.59 10.48
CA LEU A 149 43.81 -6.84 9.79
C LEU A 149 44.79 -7.66 10.64
N ASP A 150 44.80 -7.48 11.96
CA ASP A 150 45.63 -8.24 12.90
C ASP A 150 45.11 -9.67 13.16
N SER A 151 43.81 -9.92 12.98
CA SER A 151 43.17 -11.22 13.27
C SER A 151 43.55 -12.38 12.34
N GLY A 152 44.07 -12.09 11.13
CA GLY A 152 44.30 -13.09 10.08
C GLY A 152 43.04 -13.59 9.34
N LEU A 153 41.84 -13.09 9.66
CA LEU A 153 40.57 -13.45 8.98
C LEU A 153 40.46 -12.89 7.55
N GLU A 154 39.86 -13.59 6.59
CA GLU A 154 39.79 -13.09 5.20
C GLU A 154 38.63 -12.14 4.91
N THR A 155 37.54 -12.22 5.67
CA THR A 155 36.37 -11.34 5.51
C THR A 155 35.77 -10.96 6.85
N MET A 156 35.15 -9.78 6.92
CA MET A 156 34.46 -9.30 8.11
C MET A 156 33.20 -8.54 7.70
N LEU A 157 32.10 -8.74 8.42
CA LEU A 157 30.93 -7.86 8.41
C LEU A 157 31.04 -6.87 9.57
N VAL A 158 31.10 -5.58 9.28
CA VAL A 158 31.07 -4.49 10.26
C VAL A 158 29.63 -4.01 10.42
N MET A 159 29.20 -3.75 11.67
CA MET A 159 27.90 -3.14 11.95
C MET A 159 27.96 -2.07 13.05
N GLU A 160 27.06 -1.10 12.98
CA GLU A 160 26.83 -0.10 14.02
C GLU A 160 25.94 -0.68 15.16
N ASP A 161 25.96 -0.09 16.35
CA ASP A 161 25.30 -0.69 17.52
C ASP A 161 23.81 -0.37 17.67
N ASP A 162 23.26 0.45 16.78
CA ASP A 162 21.84 0.77 16.62
C ASP A 162 21.16 0.03 15.46
N VAL A 163 21.84 -0.91 14.80
CA VAL A 163 21.20 -1.70 13.72
C VAL A 163 20.24 -2.76 14.23
N ASP A 164 19.24 -3.06 13.42
CA ASP A 164 18.36 -4.21 13.57
C ASP A 164 18.31 -5.00 12.26
N TRP A 165 17.85 -6.25 12.36
CA TRP A 165 17.72 -7.17 11.25
C TRP A 165 16.51 -8.08 11.41
N ASP A 166 16.10 -8.69 10.30
CA ASP A 166 14.97 -9.61 10.30
C ASP A 166 15.32 -10.93 10.99
N ILE A 167 14.40 -11.53 11.75
CA ILE A 167 14.61 -12.85 12.36
C ILE A 167 15.01 -13.95 11.34
N HIS A 168 14.65 -13.78 10.07
CA HIS A 168 14.98 -14.70 8.98
C HIS A 168 16.33 -14.39 8.31
N LEU A 169 17.14 -13.49 8.87
CA LEU A 169 18.40 -13.04 8.28
C LEU A 169 19.30 -14.22 7.92
N ARG A 170 19.57 -15.10 8.89
CA ARG A 170 20.47 -16.25 8.75
C ARG A 170 19.91 -17.36 7.86
N THR A 171 18.60 -17.57 7.89
CA THR A 171 17.94 -18.75 7.27
C THR A 171 17.40 -18.48 5.87
N SER A 172 17.10 -17.22 5.53
CA SER A 172 16.44 -16.85 4.26
C SER A 172 17.14 -15.69 3.55
N GLN A 173 17.35 -14.55 4.23
CA GLN A 173 17.78 -13.34 3.53
C GLN A 173 19.24 -13.42 3.07
N VAL A 174 20.18 -13.74 3.97
CA VAL A 174 21.60 -13.92 3.63
C VAL A 174 21.80 -14.99 2.56
N PRO A 175 21.19 -16.19 2.66
CA PRO A 175 21.28 -17.19 1.59
C PRO A 175 20.86 -16.66 0.21
N LYS A 176 19.79 -15.86 0.11
CA LYS A 176 19.33 -15.29 -1.17
C LYS A 176 20.28 -14.23 -1.72
N VAL A 177 20.73 -13.30 -0.88
CA VAL A 177 21.65 -12.23 -1.30
C VAL A 177 23.01 -12.82 -1.67
N ALA A 178 23.51 -13.78 -0.91
CA ALA A 178 24.75 -14.48 -1.23
C ALA A 178 24.63 -15.26 -2.55
N ALA A 179 23.50 -15.91 -2.82
CA ALA A 179 23.27 -16.60 -4.08
C ALA A 179 23.32 -15.63 -5.27
N ALA A 180 22.62 -14.49 -5.15
CA ALA A 180 22.65 -13.43 -6.16
C ALA A 180 24.06 -12.86 -6.38
N MET A 181 24.80 -12.64 -5.29
CA MET A 181 26.19 -12.16 -5.34
C MET A 181 27.11 -13.13 -6.10
N ARG A 182 27.01 -14.44 -5.84
CA ARG A 182 27.80 -15.45 -6.56
C ARG A 182 27.48 -15.44 -8.05
N THR A 183 26.20 -15.41 -8.41
CA THR A 183 25.77 -15.34 -9.81
C THR A 183 26.34 -14.10 -10.49
N LEU A 184 26.27 -12.94 -9.83
CA LEU A 184 26.82 -11.69 -10.34
C LEU A 184 28.31 -11.75 -10.62
N LEU A 185 29.11 -12.17 -9.63
CA LEU A 185 30.57 -12.24 -9.78
C LEU A 185 30.98 -13.21 -10.89
N THR A 186 30.34 -14.38 -10.95
CA THR A 186 30.61 -15.38 -12.01
C THR A 186 30.23 -14.86 -13.41
N GLU A 187 29.14 -14.11 -13.56
CA GLU A 187 28.76 -13.48 -14.83
C GLU A 187 29.79 -12.42 -15.26
N GLN A 188 30.25 -11.58 -14.34
CA GLN A 188 31.24 -10.53 -14.63
C GLN A 188 32.59 -11.10 -15.07
N ASN A 189 32.97 -12.29 -14.58
CA ASN A 189 34.21 -12.95 -14.97
C ASN A 189 34.12 -13.72 -16.30
N GLY A 190 32.98 -13.67 -17.02
CA GLY A 190 32.79 -14.34 -18.30
C GLY A 190 32.72 -15.87 -18.21
N GLN A 191 32.52 -16.42 -17.01
CA GLN A 191 32.47 -17.88 -16.78
C GLN A 191 31.10 -18.49 -17.12
N THR A 192 30.07 -17.68 -17.36
CA THR A 192 28.71 -18.13 -17.71
C THR A 192 28.17 -17.35 -18.91
N GLN A 193 27.65 -18.05 -19.93
CA GLN A 193 26.96 -17.41 -21.05
C GLN A 193 25.55 -16.98 -20.61
N ARG A 194 25.14 -15.76 -20.99
CA ARG A 194 23.86 -15.11 -20.65
C ARG A 194 22.63 -15.97 -20.99
N GLU A 195 22.75 -16.88 -21.95
CA GLU A 195 21.70 -17.80 -22.41
C GLU A 195 21.48 -19.02 -21.47
N THR A 196 22.35 -19.23 -20.47
CA THR A 196 22.30 -20.39 -19.54
C THR A 196 22.17 -19.99 -18.07
N ARG A 197 21.50 -18.85 -17.80
CA ARG A 197 21.22 -18.20 -16.49
C ARG A 197 20.57 -19.07 -15.38
N GLN A 198 20.50 -20.40 -15.54
CA GLN A 198 19.99 -21.39 -14.59
C GLN A 198 21.08 -22.13 -13.79
N LYS A 199 22.36 -21.79 -13.94
CA LYS A 199 23.44 -22.59 -13.32
C LYS A 199 23.54 -22.33 -11.82
N ILE A 200 23.26 -23.35 -11.00
CA ILE A 200 23.57 -23.39 -9.57
C ILE A 200 25.09 -23.17 -9.41
N VAL A 201 25.50 -22.07 -8.76
CA VAL A 201 26.91 -21.80 -8.46
C VAL A 201 27.26 -22.38 -7.09
N THR A 202 28.04 -23.47 -7.07
CA THR A 202 28.47 -24.09 -5.81
C THR A 202 29.51 -23.21 -5.09
N PRO A 203 29.72 -23.34 -3.76
CA PRO A 203 30.75 -22.58 -3.06
C PRO A 203 32.15 -22.75 -3.67
N GLU A 204 32.48 -23.95 -4.16
CA GLU A 204 33.76 -24.27 -4.79
C GLU A 204 33.94 -23.53 -6.13
N GLN A 205 32.85 -23.38 -6.88
CA GLN A 205 32.84 -22.61 -8.12
C GLN A 205 32.87 -21.11 -7.86
N ALA A 206 32.16 -20.65 -6.82
CA ALA A 206 32.10 -19.25 -6.47
C ALA A 206 33.35 -18.74 -5.73
N GLY A 207 34.14 -19.62 -5.13
CA GLY A 207 35.29 -19.25 -4.29
C GLY A 207 34.92 -18.78 -2.88
N GLY A 208 33.74 -19.12 -2.36
CA GLY A 208 33.32 -18.74 -0.99
C GLY A 208 31.82 -18.61 -0.78
N TYR A 209 31.38 -18.35 0.46
CA TYR A 209 29.95 -18.22 0.75
C TYR A 209 29.33 -16.99 0.05
N TRP A 210 30.06 -15.88 0.02
CA TRP A 210 29.69 -14.64 -0.67
C TRP A 210 30.36 -14.48 -2.03
N GLY A 211 30.87 -15.58 -2.60
CA GLY A 211 31.79 -15.55 -3.74
C GLY A 211 33.24 -15.28 -3.31
N ASN A 212 34.13 -15.24 -4.31
CA ASN A 212 35.56 -15.09 -4.13
C ASN A 212 35.87 -13.72 -3.51
N SER A 213 36.46 -13.71 -2.32
CA SER A 213 36.80 -12.47 -1.59
C SER A 213 37.83 -11.60 -2.31
N GLU A 214 38.56 -12.16 -3.28
CA GLU A 214 39.47 -11.39 -4.13
C GLU A 214 38.75 -10.61 -5.23
N GLU A 215 37.44 -10.79 -5.43
CA GLU A 215 36.66 -10.19 -6.53
C GLU A 215 35.75 -9.04 -6.08
N TRP A 216 35.66 -8.78 -4.79
CA TRP A 216 34.93 -7.66 -4.21
C TRP A 216 35.73 -7.05 -3.06
N ASP A 217 35.55 -5.75 -2.85
CA ASP A 217 36.24 -5.02 -1.77
C ASP A 217 35.27 -4.68 -0.64
N ILE A 218 34.03 -4.27 -0.97
CA ILE A 218 33.00 -3.86 -0.01
C ILE A 218 31.63 -4.42 -0.41
N LEU A 219 30.88 -4.99 0.55
CA LEU A 219 29.46 -5.32 0.38
C LEU A 219 28.61 -4.45 1.30
N TYR A 220 27.78 -3.58 0.76
CA TYR A 220 26.80 -2.82 1.55
C TYR A 220 25.55 -3.66 1.78
N LEU A 221 25.45 -4.20 2.99
CA LEU A 221 24.30 -4.99 3.46
C LEU A 221 23.37 -4.18 4.36
N GLY A 222 23.76 -2.97 4.74
CA GLY A 222 23.03 -2.04 5.59
C GLY A 222 23.51 -0.62 5.35
N HIS A 223 22.62 0.20 4.79
CA HIS A 223 22.90 1.54 4.30
C HIS A 223 21.60 2.37 4.37
N CYS A 224 21.69 3.70 4.31
CA CYS A 224 20.50 4.57 4.20
C CYS A 224 20.08 4.82 2.74
N GLY A 225 20.91 4.41 1.79
CA GLY A 225 20.56 4.44 0.38
C GLY A 225 21.76 4.19 -0.54
N ASP A 226 21.52 3.43 -1.60
CA ASP A 226 22.36 3.39 -2.80
C ASP A 226 21.45 3.65 -4.01
N MET A 227 20.93 4.87 -4.05
CA MET A 227 19.85 5.26 -4.95
C MET A 227 20.42 6.03 -6.13
N PHE A 228 20.00 5.64 -7.33
CA PHE A 228 20.47 6.22 -8.58
C PHE A 228 19.33 6.27 -9.60
N SER A 229 19.53 7.03 -10.68
CA SER A 229 18.48 7.29 -11.65
C SER A 229 18.09 6.06 -12.47
N SER A 230 16.85 6.06 -12.96
CA SER A 230 16.39 5.11 -13.98
C SER A 230 17.29 5.04 -15.23
N HIS A 231 18.07 6.08 -15.54
CA HIS A 231 19.01 6.07 -16.67
C HIS A 231 20.20 5.13 -16.45
N SER A 232 20.89 5.24 -15.30
CA SER A 232 21.96 4.29 -14.93
C SER A 232 21.40 2.88 -14.76
N TRP A 233 20.16 2.76 -14.26
CA TRP A 233 19.46 1.48 -14.24
C TRP A 233 19.14 0.94 -15.64
N ALA A 234 18.91 1.75 -16.68
CA ALA A 234 18.69 1.20 -18.02
C ALA A 234 19.95 0.56 -18.63
N ASN A 235 21.14 0.89 -18.10
CA ASN A 235 22.43 0.42 -18.61
C ASN A 235 23.02 -0.71 -17.75
N GLU A 236 22.82 -1.97 -18.15
CA GLU A 236 23.32 -3.15 -17.44
C GLU A 236 24.86 -3.23 -17.40
N THR A 237 25.54 -2.68 -18.40
CA THR A 237 27.01 -2.65 -18.40
C THR A 237 27.57 -1.69 -17.36
N GLU A 238 26.81 -0.64 -17.03
CA GLU A 238 27.15 0.34 -15.99
C GLU A 238 26.80 -0.18 -14.60
N VAL A 239 25.62 -0.78 -14.46
CA VAL A 239 25.12 -1.35 -13.20
C VAL A 239 24.74 -2.83 -13.39
N PRO A 240 25.71 -3.75 -13.29
CA PRO A 240 25.44 -5.19 -13.20
C PRO A 240 24.55 -5.51 -11.99
N ARG A 241 23.58 -6.42 -12.15
CA ARG A 241 22.52 -6.67 -11.15
C ARG A 241 21.88 -8.06 -11.23
N VAL A 242 21.32 -8.52 -10.12
CA VAL A 242 20.46 -9.70 -10.03
C VAL A 242 19.29 -9.38 -9.10
N ALA A 243 18.06 -9.67 -9.54
CA ALA A 243 16.86 -9.54 -8.73
C ALA A 243 16.39 -10.90 -8.22
N VAL A 244 16.04 -10.97 -6.93
CA VAL A 244 15.61 -12.18 -6.24
C VAL A 244 14.32 -11.94 -5.47
N SER A 245 13.41 -12.90 -5.48
CA SER A 245 12.20 -12.81 -4.68
C SER A 245 12.54 -12.95 -3.19
N ASP A 246 12.13 -11.96 -2.40
CA ASP A 246 12.30 -11.92 -0.96
C ASP A 246 10.99 -11.57 -0.25
N THR A 247 10.26 -12.62 0.15
CA THR A 247 9.00 -12.52 0.88
C THR A 247 9.15 -11.94 2.29
N THR A 248 10.37 -11.88 2.83
CA THR A 248 10.65 -11.32 4.15
C THR A 248 10.70 -9.79 4.15
N LEU A 249 10.83 -9.15 2.98
CA LEU A 249 10.75 -7.69 2.86
C LEU A 249 9.39 -7.17 3.33
N PRO A 250 9.30 -5.98 3.93
CA PRO A 250 8.01 -5.36 4.25
C PRO A 250 7.24 -4.96 2.98
N SER A 251 5.96 -4.62 3.11
CA SER A 251 5.22 -4.02 2.00
C SER A 251 5.71 -2.58 1.75
N PRO A 252 5.60 -2.03 0.53
CA PRO A 252 6.17 -0.73 0.18
C PRO A 252 5.77 0.43 1.10
N GLU A 253 4.58 0.40 1.68
CA GLU A 253 4.07 1.40 2.62
C GLU A 253 4.81 1.45 3.97
N TYR A 254 5.46 0.34 4.36
CA TYR A 254 6.29 0.23 5.57
C TYR A 254 7.80 0.35 5.28
N MET A 255 8.19 0.53 4.02
CA MET A 255 9.57 0.83 3.65
C MET A 255 9.89 2.30 3.89
N HIS A 256 11.18 2.61 4.09
CA HIS A 256 11.66 3.99 4.11
C HIS A 256 11.23 4.71 2.82
N ILE A 257 10.79 5.96 2.94
CA ILE A 257 10.19 6.71 1.82
C ILE A 257 11.12 6.80 0.61
N LEU A 258 12.42 6.95 0.84
CA LEU A 258 13.42 7.03 -0.21
C LEU A 258 13.61 5.67 -0.90
N THR A 259 13.68 4.57 -0.13
CA THR A 259 13.78 3.19 -0.65
C THR A 259 12.57 2.85 -1.51
N ARG A 260 11.36 3.12 -1.02
CA ARG A 260 10.11 2.90 -1.78
C ARG A 260 10.09 3.67 -3.10
N ARG A 261 10.51 4.95 -3.08
CA ARG A 261 10.55 5.80 -4.28
C ARG A 261 11.54 5.26 -5.30
N PHE A 262 12.76 4.93 -4.86
CA PHE A 262 13.80 4.37 -5.71
C PHE A 262 13.34 3.07 -6.38
N LEU A 263 12.89 2.08 -5.61
CA LEU A 263 12.44 0.79 -6.16
C LEU A 263 11.29 0.95 -7.16
N ARG A 264 10.36 1.87 -6.90
CA ARG A 264 9.28 2.19 -7.85
C ARG A 264 9.81 2.84 -9.13
N GLU A 265 10.77 3.76 -9.02
CA GLU A 265 11.37 4.45 -10.16
C GLU A 265 12.09 3.47 -11.10
N ILE A 266 12.85 2.53 -10.55
CA ILE A 266 13.57 1.50 -11.32
C ILE A 266 12.71 0.27 -11.65
N GLY A 267 11.41 0.29 -11.32
CA GLY A 267 10.45 -0.73 -11.73
C GLY A 267 10.60 -2.09 -11.04
N ILE A 268 11.15 -2.13 -9.82
CA ILE A 268 11.31 -3.36 -9.04
C ILE A 268 9.97 -3.80 -8.45
N PRO A 269 9.50 -5.03 -8.71
CA PRO A 269 8.26 -5.53 -8.12
C PRO A 269 8.34 -5.66 -6.60
N VAL A 270 7.16 -5.66 -5.96
CA VAL A 270 7.04 -5.88 -4.52
C VAL A 270 7.67 -7.21 -4.10
N LYS A 271 8.16 -7.30 -2.85
CA LYS A 271 8.80 -8.51 -2.31
C LYS A 271 9.97 -9.01 -3.18
N THR A 272 10.74 -8.08 -3.75
CA THR A 272 11.92 -8.37 -4.56
C THR A 272 13.09 -7.56 -4.02
N ARG A 273 14.22 -8.24 -3.84
CA ARG A 273 15.50 -7.64 -3.47
C ARG A 273 16.41 -7.66 -4.68
N VAL A 274 17.18 -6.61 -4.88
CA VAL A 274 18.17 -6.50 -5.94
C VAL A 274 19.54 -6.48 -5.31
N VAL A 275 20.44 -7.30 -5.83
CA VAL A 275 21.88 -7.14 -5.60
C VAL A 275 22.46 -6.49 -6.83
N HIS A 276 23.26 -5.44 -6.68
CA HIS A 276 23.84 -4.73 -7.82
C HIS A 276 25.18 -4.09 -7.47
N LYS A 277 25.95 -3.74 -8.50
CA LYS A 277 27.16 -2.93 -8.34
C LYS A 277 26.78 -1.60 -7.70
N SER A 278 27.48 -1.20 -6.64
CA SER A 278 27.14 0.02 -5.93
C SER A 278 27.41 1.26 -6.78
N VAL A 279 26.55 2.29 -6.67
CA VAL A 279 26.69 3.54 -7.43
C VAL A 279 27.06 4.70 -6.52
N SER A 280 26.31 4.88 -5.44
CA SER A 280 26.54 5.92 -4.42
C SER A 280 25.98 5.48 -3.06
N PRO A 281 26.52 4.39 -2.47
CA PRO A 281 26.03 3.86 -1.20
C PRO A 281 26.40 4.82 -0.04
N LEU A 282 25.42 5.21 0.76
CA LEU A 282 25.60 6.09 1.92
C LEU A 282 25.19 5.40 3.23
N CYS A 283 25.82 5.82 4.32
CA CYS A 283 25.74 5.23 5.65
C CYS A 283 26.43 3.85 5.76
N THR A 284 26.94 3.54 6.95
CA THR A 284 27.73 2.32 7.24
C THR A 284 27.07 1.40 8.27
N PHE A 285 25.72 1.37 8.30
CA PHE A 285 24.96 0.57 9.26
C PHE A 285 25.43 -0.89 9.31
N GLY A 286 25.61 -1.52 8.15
CA GLY A 286 26.14 -2.87 8.02
C GLY A 286 26.88 -3.07 6.71
N PHE A 287 28.20 -3.21 6.72
CA PHE A 287 28.97 -3.42 5.49
C PHE A 287 30.07 -4.46 5.70
N ALA A 288 30.29 -5.30 4.70
CA ALA A 288 31.34 -6.31 4.74
C ALA A 288 32.57 -5.87 3.95
N LEU A 289 33.74 -6.35 4.40
CA LEU A 289 35.04 -6.08 3.80
C LEU A 289 35.76 -7.39 3.52
N SER A 290 36.43 -7.45 2.36
CA SER A 290 37.50 -8.42 2.13
C SER A 290 38.79 -7.90 2.75
N ARG A 291 39.73 -8.79 3.10
CA ARG A 291 41.05 -8.42 3.63
C ARG A 291 41.83 -7.45 2.72
N PRO A 292 41.87 -7.64 1.38
CA PRO A 292 42.46 -6.65 0.48
C PRO A 292 41.75 -5.30 0.49
N GLY A 293 40.41 -5.30 0.49
CA GLY A 293 39.60 -4.08 0.57
C GLY A 293 39.83 -3.31 1.87
N ALA A 294 39.88 -4.01 3.00
CA ALA A 294 40.19 -3.46 4.31
C ALA A 294 41.58 -2.82 4.38
N ARG A 295 42.59 -3.45 3.78
CA ARG A 295 43.95 -2.90 3.71
C ARG A 295 43.95 -1.59 2.92
N ARG A 296 43.36 -1.57 1.71
CA ARG A 296 43.25 -0.35 0.89
C ARG A 296 42.48 0.75 1.61
N LEU A 297 41.38 0.42 2.29
CA LEU A 297 40.64 1.41 3.10
C LEU A 297 41.54 2.02 4.17
N LEU A 298 42.29 1.21 4.93
CA LEU A 298 43.14 1.72 6.00
C LEU A 298 44.33 2.53 5.47
N THR A 299 44.99 2.09 4.40
CA THR A 299 46.24 2.70 3.93
C THR A 299 46.01 3.86 2.96
N ASP A 300 45.02 3.75 2.07
CA ASP A 300 44.93 4.63 0.90
C ASP A 300 43.76 5.62 1.00
N VAL A 301 42.71 5.28 1.77
CA VAL A 301 41.44 6.01 1.71
C VAL A 301 41.04 6.66 3.03
N ALA A 302 40.85 5.86 4.08
CA ALA A 302 40.18 6.24 5.31
C ALA A 302 41.12 6.29 6.53
N GLY A 303 42.41 5.94 6.40
CA GLY A 303 43.37 6.00 7.51
C GLY A 303 43.59 7.39 8.11
N SER A 304 43.23 8.45 7.38
CA SER A 304 43.28 9.85 7.81
C SER A 304 42.21 10.68 7.11
N GLU A 305 41.87 11.85 7.64
CA GLU A 305 41.01 12.81 6.94
C GLU A 305 41.72 13.33 5.67
N PRO A 306 41.08 13.27 4.48
CA PRO A 306 41.72 13.71 3.25
C PRO A 306 42.01 15.22 3.25
N ALA A 307 42.93 15.65 2.38
CA ALA A 307 43.15 17.06 2.12
C ALA A 307 41.87 17.72 1.57
N GLY A 308 41.48 18.86 2.13
CA GLY A 308 40.18 19.49 1.84
C GLY A 308 39.03 19.02 2.73
N GLY A 309 39.28 18.05 3.62
CA GLY A 309 38.34 17.57 4.63
C GLY A 309 37.33 16.55 4.12
N SER A 310 36.70 15.84 5.05
CA SER A 310 35.53 14.99 4.79
C SER A 310 34.57 15.07 5.97
N GLN A 311 33.27 14.97 5.73
CA GLN A 311 32.27 15.22 6.78
C GLN A 311 32.15 14.06 7.78
N ALA A 312 32.34 12.82 7.32
CA ALA A 312 32.14 11.62 8.11
C ALA A 312 32.77 10.37 7.44
N TYR A 313 32.89 9.29 8.21
CA TYR A 313 33.49 8.03 7.76
C TYR A 313 32.70 7.41 6.61
N ASP A 314 31.38 7.34 6.73
CA ASP A 314 30.47 6.79 5.73
C ASP A 314 30.55 7.52 4.38
N VAL A 315 30.65 8.86 4.39
CA VAL A 315 30.93 9.67 3.19
C VAL A 315 32.25 9.24 2.55
N ARG A 316 33.27 8.97 3.38
CA ARG A 316 34.56 8.52 2.86
C ARG A 316 34.51 7.12 2.26
N ILE A 317 33.69 6.20 2.78
CA ILE A 317 33.51 4.87 2.18
C ILE A 317 32.66 4.95 0.91
N LEU A 318 31.67 5.85 0.84
CA LEU A 318 30.94 6.17 -0.38
C LEU A 318 31.90 6.59 -1.50
N GLU A 319 32.78 7.56 -1.21
CA GLU A 319 33.81 8.03 -2.17
C GLU A 319 34.73 6.89 -2.63
N ALA A 320 35.05 5.94 -1.74
CA ALA A 320 35.85 4.78 -2.11
C ALA A 320 35.20 3.98 -3.25
N CYS A 321 33.89 3.74 -3.14
CA CYS A 321 33.10 3.00 -4.12
C CYS A 321 32.83 3.77 -5.40
N ARG A 322 32.51 5.07 -5.27
CA ARG A 322 32.15 5.91 -6.42
C ARG A 322 33.37 6.37 -7.22
N ASP A 323 34.44 6.76 -6.53
CA ASP A 323 35.53 7.55 -7.11
C ASP A 323 36.88 6.82 -7.12
N LEU A 324 37.12 5.85 -6.22
CA LEU A 324 38.46 5.26 -5.99
C LEU A 324 38.58 3.79 -6.42
N ASN A 325 37.73 3.38 -7.37
CA ASN A 325 37.76 2.06 -8.01
C ASN A 325 37.74 0.91 -7.00
N PHE A 326 36.94 1.02 -5.94
CA PHE A 326 36.59 -0.11 -5.10
C PHE A 326 35.49 -0.93 -5.78
N ARG A 327 35.59 -2.25 -5.68
CA ARG A 327 34.58 -3.18 -6.18
C ARG A 327 33.50 -3.33 -5.12
N CYS A 328 32.53 -2.44 -5.20
CA CYS A 328 31.44 -2.36 -4.23
C CYS A 328 30.14 -2.95 -4.78
N TRP A 329 29.42 -3.65 -3.93
CA TRP A 329 28.12 -4.24 -4.25
C TRP A 329 27.12 -3.96 -3.13
N SER A 330 25.87 -3.68 -3.48
CA SER A 330 24.81 -3.32 -2.54
C SER A 330 23.62 -4.27 -2.69
N ALA A 331 22.89 -4.46 -1.58
CA ALA A 331 21.58 -5.09 -1.58
C ALA A 331 20.49 -4.04 -1.32
N ASN A 332 19.49 -3.95 -2.21
CA ASN A 332 18.37 -3.00 -2.12
C ASN A 332 17.00 -3.72 -2.19
N PRO A 333 16.11 -3.57 -1.19
CA PRO A 333 16.40 -3.03 0.15
C PRO A 333 17.57 -3.76 0.82
N GLU A 334 18.11 -3.16 1.88
CA GLU A 334 19.23 -3.67 2.66
C GLU A 334 18.79 -4.71 3.73
N LEU A 335 19.75 -5.47 4.25
CA LEU A 335 19.56 -6.51 5.27
C LEU A 335 19.59 -5.98 6.71
N PHE A 336 20.31 -4.87 6.92
CA PHE A 336 20.45 -4.21 8.21
C PHE A 336 20.06 -2.74 8.10
N HIS A 337 19.25 -2.23 9.01
CA HIS A 337 18.92 -0.81 9.08
C HIS A 337 19.03 -0.33 10.53
N HIS A 338 19.50 0.90 10.77
CA HIS A 338 19.42 1.49 12.10
C HIS A 338 17.96 1.59 12.57
N GLN A 339 17.74 1.46 13.88
CA GLN A 339 16.51 1.91 14.52
C GLN A 339 16.60 3.40 14.84
N ASP A 340 15.47 4.10 14.74
CA ASP A 340 15.39 5.51 15.07
C ASP A 340 15.78 5.73 16.55
N ALA A 341 16.93 6.37 16.78
CA ALA A 341 17.43 6.68 18.11
C ALA A 341 18.27 7.98 18.12
N PRO A 342 18.39 8.66 19.29
CA PRO A 342 19.26 9.83 19.41
C PRO A 342 20.70 9.54 18.97
N SER A 343 21.26 10.40 18.13
CA SER A 343 22.61 10.25 17.61
C SER A 343 23.66 10.45 18.72
N GLU A 344 24.50 9.44 18.97
CA GLU A 344 25.63 9.56 19.90
C GLU A 344 26.66 10.60 19.41
N ILE A 345 26.81 10.75 18.10
CA ILE A 345 27.63 11.81 17.48
C ILE A 345 27.08 13.19 17.86
N ALA A 346 25.76 13.39 17.75
CA ALA A 346 25.12 14.65 18.11
C ALA A 346 25.28 14.95 19.62
N ILE A 347 25.13 13.95 20.49
CA ILE A 347 25.33 14.08 21.94
C ILE A 347 26.76 14.52 22.26
N VAL A 348 27.76 13.92 21.60
CA VAL A 348 29.17 14.29 21.77
C VAL A 348 29.44 15.72 21.32
N ASN A 349 28.87 16.13 20.18
CA ASN A 349 29.02 17.48 19.65
C ASN A 349 28.37 18.54 20.56
N ALA A 350 27.19 18.25 21.12
CA ALA A 350 26.47 19.15 22.00
C ALA A 350 27.23 19.47 23.31
N LYS A 351 27.94 18.50 23.88
CA LYS A 351 28.70 18.67 25.13
C LYS A 351 29.85 19.68 25.03
N LYS A 352 30.35 19.98 23.84
CA LYS A 352 31.54 20.84 23.65
C LYS A 352 31.22 22.32 23.41
N GLY A 353 29.97 22.68 23.05
CA GLY A 353 29.49 24.05 22.92
C GLY A 353 30.16 24.88 21.82
N LYS A 354 29.35 25.41 20.90
CA LYS A 354 29.70 26.31 19.76
C LYS A 354 30.25 25.66 18.47
N ASP A 355 29.48 24.78 17.85
CA ASP A 355 29.57 24.64 16.38
C ASP A 355 28.26 25.10 15.74
N HIS A 356 28.31 26.29 15.10
CA HIS A 356 27.20 26.94 14.41
C HIS A 356 26.88 26.30 13.04
N SER A 357 27.46 25.14 12.71
CA SER A 357 27.18 24.41 11.46
C SER A 357 26.13 23.30 11.61
N ALA A 358 25.75 22.95 12.85
CA ALA A 358 24.59 22.11 13.11
C ALA A 358 23.31 22.94 12.87
N LYS A 359 22.95 23.14 11.60
CA LYS A 359 21.66 23.71 11.20
C LYS A 359 20.56 22.84 11.82
N GLU A 360 19.95 23.31 12.89
CA GLU A 360 18.50 23.35 13.22
C GLU A 360 17.57 22.19 12.81
N HIS A 361 18.07 20.99 12.49
CA HIS A 361 17.25 19.82 12.14
C HIS A 361 17.22 18.72 13.21
N ASP A 362 18.08 18.76 14.24
CA ASP A 362 18.23 17.68 15.23
C ASP A 362 17.66 17.98 16.62
N PHE A 363 16.89 19.06 16.81
CA PHE A 363 16.24 19.39 18.10
C PHE A 363 14.72 19.31 18.09
N LYS A 364 14.13 18.44 17.27
CA LYS A 364 12.78 17.95 17.60
C LYS A 364 12.96 16.82 18.60
N ALA A 365 12.41 16.99 19.80
CA ALA A 365 12.22 15.87 20.71
C ALA A 365 11.68 14.69 19.90
N SER A 366 12.36 13.55 19.97
CA SER A 366 11.91 12.32 19.33
C SER A 366 10.43 12.12 19.70
N PRO A 367 9.54 11.82 18.74
CA PRO A 367 8.15 11.50 19.03
C PRO A 367 8.05 10.50 20.19
N PRO A 368 6.98 10.54 21.02
CA PRO A 368 6.81 9.57 22.10
C PRO A 368 6.94 8.13 21.57
N GLY A 369 7.84 7.35 22.16
CA GLY A 369 8.15 5.98 21.71
C GLY A 369 9.36 5.84 20.78
N ILE A 370 10.17 6.89 20.60
CA ILE A 370 11.46 6.86 19.90
C ILE A 370 12.61 7.16 20.87
N GLY A 371 13.59 6.26 21.03
CA GLY A 371 14.72 6.46 21.95
C GLY A 371 15.38 5.19 22.51
N VAL A 372 16.32 5.32 23.45
CA VAL A 372 16.85 4.19 24.24
C VAL A 372 16.27 4.23 25.64
N ASP A 373 15.60 3.18 26.08
CA ASP A 373 15.01 3.16 27.41
C ASP A 373 15.98 2.76 28.52
N THR A 374 15.44 2.69 29.75
CA THR A 374 16.22 2.37 30.96
C THR A 374 16.87 0.99 30.92
N GLU A 375 16.37 0.09 30.08
CA GLU A 375 16.88 -1.28 29.90
C GLU A 375 17.86 -1.38 28.71
N GLY A 376 18.10 -0.28 27.99
CA GLY A 376 18.98 -0.27 26.81
C GLY A 376 18.29 -0.71 25.53
N ARG A 377 16.95 -0.72 25.51
CA ARG A 377 16.16 -1.07 24.32
C ARG A 377 15.98 0.15 23.45
N LEU A 378 16.23 -0.03 22.16
CA LEU A 378 15.86 0.94 21.14
C LEU A 378 14.34 0.86 20.95
N GLN A 379 13.68 2.00 21.04
CA GLN A 379 12.26 2.20 20.84
C GLN A 379 12.14 2.85 19.47
N GLY A 380 11.64 2.12 18.48
CA GLY A 380 11.61 2.53 17.08
C GLY A 380 11.61 1.30 16.17
N ALA A 381 10.90 1.37 15.05
CA ALA A 381 11.02 0.33 14.02
C ALA A 381 12.28 0.62 13.18
N ALA A 382 12.99 -0.42 12.75
CA ALA A 382 13.98 -0.27 11.70
C ALA A 382 13.26 -0.25 10.34
N PRO A 383 13.31 0.85 9.57
CA PRO A 383 12.71 0.87 8.24
C PRO A 383 13.27 -0.25 7.36
N ASN A 384 12.50 -0.70 6.38
CA ASN A 384 12.87 -1.81 5.47
C ASN A 384 13.06 -3.19 6.12
N ILE A 385 13.00 -3.31 7.46
CA ILE A 385 13.02 -4.58 8.19
C ILE A 385 11.59 -4.93 8.64
N ALA A 386 11.05 -6.06 8.18
CA ALA A 386 9.66 -6.42 8.48
C ALA A 386 9.50 -7.03 9.88
N CYS A 387 10.38 -7.98 10.25
CA CYS A 387 10.34 -8.67 11.54
C CYS A 387 11.65 -8.42 12.31
N GLY A 388 11.86 -7.18 12.75
CA GLY A 388 13.06 -6.75 13.47
C GLY A 388 13.21 -7.46 14.82
N ILE A 389 14.33 -8.16 15.02
CA ILE A 389 14.60 -8.93 16.24
C ILE A 389 14.78 -8.04 17.48
N ARG A 390 15.17 -6.78 17.29
CA ARG A 390 15.35 -5.82 18.39
C ARG A 390 14.06 -5.07 18.73
N GLY A 391 12.92 -5.43 18.13
CA GLY A 391 11.60 -4.93 18.49
C GLY A 391 11.17 -5.36 19.90
N SER A 392 10.28 -4.57 20.52
CA SER A 392 9.80 -4.79 21.89
C SER A 392 9.16 -6.18 22.12
N SER A 393 8.60 -6.78 21.07
CA SER A 393 7.97 -8.11 21.11
C SER A 393 8.94 -9.27 21.34
N PHE A 394 10.23 -9.11 21.07
CA PHE A 394 11.25 -10.16 21.21
C PHE A 394 12.16 -9.96 22.42
N TRP A 395 11.97 -8.86 23.17
CA TRP A 395 12.75 -8.60 24.36
C TRP A 395 12.33 -9.52 25.50
N THR A 396 13.25 -10.38 25.93
CA THR A 396 13.07 -11.26 27.08
C THR A 396 14.42 -11.56 27.75
N GLN A 397 14.40 -11.75 29.07
CA GLN A 397 15.54 -12.29 29.83
C GLN A 397 15.26 -13.70 30.35
N ASP A 398 14.06 -14.23 30.08
CA ASP A 398 13.66 -15.57 30.50
C ASP A 398 14.34 -16.63 29.62
N PRO A 399 15.19 -17.51 30.19
CA PRO A 399 15.95 -18.51 29.42
C PRO A 399 15.06 -19.44 28.60
N ASP A 400 13.92 -19.87 29.15
CA ASP A 400 12.99 -20.78 28.49
C ASP A 400 12.33 -20.10 27.27
N THR A 401 11.96 -18.83 27.40
CA THR A 401 11.46 -18.03 26.28
C THR A 401 12.54 -17.81 25.21
N ILE A 402 13.80 -17.57 25.61
CA ILE A 402 14.91 -17.43 24.66
C ILE A 402 15.12 -18.74 23.87
N GLU A 403 15.11 -19.89 24.55
CA GLU A 403 15.23 -21.21 23.92
C GLU A 403 14.05 -21.49 22.98
N TYR A 404 12.82 -21.19 23.41
CA TYR A 404 11.62 -21.28 22.57
C TYR A 404 11.73 -20.40 21.31
N LEU A 405 12.21 -19.17 21.42
CA LEU A 405 12.41 -18.27 20.29
C LEU A 405 13.48 -18.80 19.31
N LYS A 406 14.55 -19.42 19.82
CA LYS A 406 15.59 -20.07 19.01
C LYS A 406 15.07 -21.32 18.28
N GLU A 407 14.26 -22.15 18.92
CA GLU A 407 13.73 -23.38 18.33
C GLU A 407 12.71 -23.12 17.22
N ASN A 408 11.83 -22.14 17.42
CA ASN A 408 10.79 -21.79 16.44
C ASN A 408 11.31 -21.02 15.23
N GLN A 409 12.58 -20.61 15.23
CA GLN A 409 13.28 -20.18 14.02
C GLN A 409 13.68 -21.35 13.10
N LYS A 410 13.77 -22.58 13.64
CA LYS A 410 14.32 -23.77 12.94
C LYS A 410 13.25 -24.67 12.32
N THR A 411 11.97 -24.52 12.67
CA THR A 411 10.92 -25.47 12.29
C THR A 411 10.06 -24.99 11.10
N HIS A 412 10.35 -25.54 9.93
CA HIS A 412 9.30 -25.86 8.94
C HIS A 412 8.88 -27.32 9.14
N PRO A 413 7.66 -27.65 9.62
CA PRO A 413 7.19 -29.03 9.57
C PRO A 413 6.67 -29.38 8.16
N PRO A 414 7.01 -30.57 7.62
CA PRO A 414 6.32 -31.16 6.49
C PRO A 414 4.87 -31.49 6.89
N ALA A 415 4.00 -31.56 5.88
CA ALA A 415 2.61 -31.89 6.06
C ALA A 415 2.41 -33.36 6.47
N GLY A 416 1.53 -33.60 7.44
CA GLY A 416 0.82 -34.87 7.59
C GLY A 416 1.13 -35.66 8.85
N GLN A 417 0.26 -35.54 9.87
CA GLN A 417 -0.45 -36.66 10.50
C GLN A 417 -1.33 -36.10 11.63
N VAL A 418 -2.65 -36.06 11.39
CA VAL A 418 -3.66 -35.73 12.39
C VAL A 418 -4.16 -37.04 12.99
N THR A 419 -4.09 -37.17 14.32
CA THR A 419 -4.88 -38.16 15.05
C THR A 419 -6.05 -37.46 15.74
N GLU A 420 -7.22 -38.10 15.66
CA GLU A 420 -8.55 -37.62 16.00
C GLU A 420 -8.67 -36.97 17.39
N LYS A 421 -9.36 -35.82 17.49
CA LYS A 421 -10.05 -35.42 18.72
C LYS A 421 -11.39 -34.73 18.46
N LYS A 422 -12.35 -35.16 19.31
CA LYS A 422 -13.74 -34.74 19.53
C LYS A 422 -14.10 -33.30 19.18
N PHE A 423 -15.25 -33.15 18.51
CA PHE A 423 -15.96 -31.90 18.31
C PHE A 423 -16.51 -31.32 19.61
N VAL A 424 -16.32 -30.01 19.77
CA VAL A 424 -16.96 -29.16 20.78
C VAL A 424 -18.14 -28.44 20.09
N ASP A 425 -19.25 -28.23 20.80
CA ASP A 425 -20.44 -27.53 20.30
C ASP A 425 -20.21 -26.00 20.34
N PHE A 426 -20.49 -25.31 19.22
CA PHE A 426 -20.16 -23.91 18.97
C PHE A 426 -21.38 -22.97 18.90
N SER A 427 -22.55 -23.36 19.42
CA SER A 427 -23.73 -22.48 19.43
C SER A 427 -23.60 -21.31 20.42
N PHE A 428 -23.95 -20.09 19.96
CA PHE A 428 -23.79 -18.81 20.68
C PHE A 428 -24.64 -18.62 21.95
N LYS A 429 -25.55 -19.56 22.27
CA LYS A 429 -26.62 -19.38 23.29
C LYS A 429 -26.59 -20.36 24.47
N SER A 430 -25.51 -21.12 24.68
CA SER A 430 -25.39 -21.99 25.84
C SER A 430 -24.36 -21.46 26.84
N ASP A 431 -24.54 -21.77 28.13
CA ASP A 431 -23.60 -21.43 29.21
C ASP A 431 -22.22 -22.13 29.06
N GLY A 432 -22.07 -23.01 28.06
CA GLY A 432 -20.79 -23.59 27.62
C GLY A 432 -20.31 -23.12 26.24
N GLY A 433 -21.03 -22.23 25.57
CA GLY A 433 -20.64 -21.60 24.30
C GLY A 433 -19.72 -20.39 24.51
N LEU A 434 -19.34 -19.72 23.40
CA LEU A 434 -18.38 -18.62 23.23
C LEU A 434 -18.41 -17.43 24.24
N GLY A 435 -19.25 -17.43 25.26
CA GLY A 435 -19.36 -16.40 26.31
C GLY A 435 -18.14 -16.24 27.22
N SER A 436 -17.02 -16.89 26.92
CA SER A 436 -15.81 -16.83 27.74
C SER A 436 -14.52 -16.75 26.91
N LEU A 437 -14.42 -15.68 26.11
CA LEU A 437 -13.34 -15.44 25.13
C LEU A 437 -11.92 -15.52 25.70
N TYR A 438 -11.74 -15.33 27.01
CA TYR A 438 -10.44 -15.42 27.68
C TYR A 438 -9.89 -16.85 27.85
N HIS A 439 -10.72 -17.87 27.62
CA HIS A 439 -10.30 -19.27 27.62
C HIS A 439 -9.62 -19.70 26.31
N PHE A 440 -9.68 -18.87 25.27
CA PHE A 440 -8.99 -19.15 24.01
C PHE A 440 -7.50 -18.76 24.07
N PRO A 441 -6.62 -19.54 23.42
CA PRO A 441 -5.23 -19.17 23.18
C PRO A 441 -5.10 -17.73 22.64
N LYS A 442 -4.02 -17.04 23.02
CA LYS A 442 -3.80 -15.63 22.67
C LYS A 442 -3.84 -15.41 21.16
N GLU A 443 -3.39 -16.38 20.35
CA GLU A 443 -3.48 -16.32 18.89
C GLU A 443 -4.93 -16.28 18.39
N ILE A 444 -5.82 -17.12 18.94
CA ILE A 444 -7.24 -17.15 18.55
C ILE A 444 -7.94 -15.88 19.02
N ARG A 445 -7.60 -15.37 20.20
CA ARG A 445 -8.08 -14.06 20.67
C ARG A 445 -7.60 -12.93 19.76
N ASN A 446 -6.34 -12.91 19.36
CA ASN A 446 -5.81 -11.88 18.46
C ASN A 446 -6.42 -11.94 17.06
N ILE A 447 -6.81 -13.13 16.58
CA ILE A 447 -7.56 -13.28 15.34
C ILE A 447 -8.99 -12.76 15.54
N ILE A 448 -9.68 -13.13 16.63
CA ILE A 448 -11.02 -12.62 16.92
C ILE A 448 -11.00 -11.09 17.12
N TYR A 449 -10.08 -10.53 17.89
CA TYR A 449 -10.00 -9.09 18.17
C TYR A 449 -9.33 -8.27 17.06
N GLY A 450 -8.46 -8.87 16.24
CA GLY A 450 -7.75 -8.18 15.16
C GLY A 450 -8.42 -8.29 13.79
N PHE A 451 -9.29 -9.28 13.61
CA PHE A 451 -10.00 -9.53 12.35
C PHE A 451 -11.52 -9.44 12.53
N VAL A 452 -12.08 -10.22 13.47
CA VAL A 452 -13.53 -10.41 13.57
C VAL A 452 -14.20 -9.23 14.25
N VAL A 453 -13.63 -8.71 15.33
CA VAL A 453 -14.17 -7.53 16.02
C VAL A 453 -14.12 -6.32 15.09
N PRO A 454 -13.03 -5.99 14.37
CA PRO A 454 -13.04 -4.91 13.38
C PRO A 454 -14.03 -5.10 12.23
N LEU A 455 -14.24 -6.33 11.73
CA LEU A 455 -15.28 -6.61 10.72
C LEU A 455 -16.70 -6.55 11.29
N VAL A 456 -16.90 -6.98 12.54
CA VAL A 456 -18.16 -6.89 13.28
C VAL A 456 -18.46 -5.45 13.65
N THR A 457 -17.46 -4.66 14.07
CA THR A 457 -17.58 -3.22 14.37
C THR A 457 -17.69 -2.38 13.11
N ALA A 458 -17.04 -2.75 12.00
CA ALA A 458 -17.31 -2.12 10.70
C ALA A 458 -18.75 -2.38 10.22
N SER A 459 -19.36 -3.50 10.64
CA SER A 459 -20.78 -3.78 10.41
C SER A 459 -21.72 -3.24 11.52
N THR A 460 -21.21 -2.72 12.64
CA THR A 460 -22.05 -2.35 13.81
C THR A 460 -21.75 -0.98 14.42
N HIS A 461 -20.69 -0.27 14.02
CA HIS A 461 -20.18 0.91 14.75
C HIS A 461 -19.99 2.19 13.95
N ASP A 462 -20.44 2.24 12.70
CA ASP A 462 -20.72 3.52 12.03
C ASP A 462 -21.88 3.30 11.06
N ASP A 463 -22.66 4.35 10.80
CA ASP A 463 -23.87 4.36 9.95
C ASP A 463 -23.60 4.03 8.47
N ASN A 464 -22.45 3.42 8.14
CA ASN A 464 -22.04 3.12 6.78
C ASN A 464 -21.12 1.87 6.70
N PRO A 465 -21.67 0.66 6.46
CA PRO A 465 -20.89 -0.57 6.40
C PRO A 465 -20.15 -0.70 5.06
N ALA A 466 -19.09 0.07 4.89
CA ALA A 466 -18.21 -0.03 3.73
C ALA A 466 -17.13 -1.09 3.95
N ILE A 467 -16.84 -1.93 2.95
CA ILE A 467 -15.59 -2.70 2.94
C ILE A 467 -14.41 -1.72 2.91
N ASP A 468 -13.73 -1.59 4.06
CA ASP A 468 -12.53 -0.79 4.21
C ASP A 468 -11.35 -1.42 3.44
N ASP A 469 -10.81 -0.68 2.47
CA ASP A 469 -9.66 -1.09 1.66
C ASP A 469 -8.43 -1.38 2.51
N ASP A 470 -8.24 -0.66 3.63
CA ASP A 470 -7.13 -0.88 4.55
C ASP A 470 -7.33 -2.19 5.32
N LEU A 471 -8.58 -2.51 5.66
CA LEU A 471 -8.94 -3.78 6.29
C LEU A 471 -8.76 -4.97 5.34
N VAL A 472 -9.20 -4.89 4.08
CA VAL A 472 -8.97 -5.93 3.06
C VAL A 472 -7.47 -6.09 2.75
N ARG A 473 -6.73 -4.98 2.70
CA ARG A 473 -5.26 -5.02 2.52
C ARG A 473 -4.56 -5.64 3.73
N ALA A 474 -5.00 -5.35 4.95
CA ALA A 474 -4.53 -6.00 6.17
C ALA A 474 -4.86 -7.51 6.19
N LEU A 475 -6.05 -7.88 5.70
CA LEU A 475 -6.52 -9.25 5.52
C LEU A 475 -5.64 -10.06 4.57
N MET A 476 -5.30 -9.45 3.44
CA MET A 476 -4.39 -10.02 2.43
C MET A 476 -2.93 -10.02 2.88
N ALA A 477 -2.55 -9.14 3.81
CA ALA A 477 -1.21 -9.04 4.37
C ALA A 477 -0.94 -10.04 5.52
N PHE A 478 -1.99 -10.65 6.09
CA PHE A 478 -1.85 -11.60 7.19
C PHE A 478 -1.51 -13.03 6.70
N PRO A 479 -0.35 -13.61 7.07
CA PRO A 479 -0.03 -14.99 6.71
C PRO A 479 -0.83 -15.97 7.57
N LEU A 480 -1.67 -16.79 6.94
CA LEU A 480 -2.36 -17.89 7.62
C LEU A 480 -1.35 -18.94 8.11
N LEU A 481 -1.14 -18.98 9.43
CA LEU A 481 -0.26 -19.94 10.09
C LEU A 481 -0.77 -21.39 9.89
N LYS A 482 0.16 -22.31 9.64
CA LYS A 482 -0.12 -23.72 9.26
C LYS A 482 -0.87 -24.52 10.34
N ILE A 483 -0.88 -24.05 11.59
CA ILE A 483 -1.27 -24.82 12.78
C ILE A 483 -2.76 -24.58 13.17
N SER A 484 -3.37 -23.50 12.66
CA SER A 484 -4.75 -23.09 13.03
C SER A 484 -5.74 -23.22 11.86
N LYS A 485 -5.37 -23.98 10.82
CA LYS A 485 -6.05 -23.97 9.53
C LYS A 485 -7.52 -24.38 9.59
N GLN A 486 -7.88 -25.43 10.32
CA GLN A 486 -9.24 -25.95 10.27
C GLN A 486 -10.26 -25.00 10.94
N LEU A 487 -9.97 -24.57 12.18
CA LEU A 487 -10.87 -23.69 12.94
C LEU A 487 -10.98 -22.28 12.32
N CYS A 488 -9.88 -21.73 11.80
CA CYS A 488 -9.91 -20.41 11.16
C CYS A 488 -10.64 -20.44 9.80
N VAL A 489 -10.46 -21.50 9.01
CA VAL A 489 -11.15 -21.68 7.72
C VAL A 489 -12.64 -21.90 7.96
N GLU A 490 -13.03 -22.74 8.92
CA GLU A 490 -14.44 -22.97 9.29
C GLU A 490 -15.08 -21.71 9.88
N PHE A 491 -14.36 -20.94 10.71
CA PHE A 491 -14.87 -19.67 11.25
C PHE A 491 -14.99 -18.59 10.18
N LEU A 492 -13.99 -18.42 9.30
CA LEU A 492 -14.07 -17.48 8.17
C LEU A 492 -15.19 -17.86 7.22
N GLU A 493 -15.38 -19.16 6.99
CA GLU A 493 -16.43 -19.70 6.15
C GLU A 493 -17.81 -19.41 6.74
N VAL A 494 -18.03 -19.72 8.02
CA VAL A 494 -19.28 -19.38 8.72
C VAL A 494 -19.52 -17.87 8.71
N PHE A 495 -18.46 -17.09 8.95
CA PHE A 495 -18.53 -15.64 8.97
C PHE A 495 -18.89 -15.04 7.61
N ILE A 496 -18.17 -15.40 6.54
CA ILE A 496 -18.41 -14.94 5.16
C ILE A 496 -19.80 -15.38 4.66
N ARG A 497 -20.30 -16.54 5.10
CA ARG A 497 -21.68 -16.98 4.84
C ARG A 497 -22.73 -16.20 5.62
N SER A 498 -22.35 -15.49 6.68
CA SER A 498 -23.26 -14.77 7.58
C SER A 498 -23.31 -13.26 7.35
N ILE A 499 -22.33 -12.69 6.65
CA ILE A 499 -22.23 -11.24 6.40
C ILE A 499 -22.65 -10.83 4.98
N GLU A 500 -23.10 -9.59 4.86
CA GLU A 500 -23.36 -8.93 3.58
C GLU A 500 -22.09 -8.19 3.17
N LEU A 501 -21.59 -8.46 1.95
CA LEU A 501 -20.38 -7.82 1.42
C LEU A 501 -20.77 -6.66 0.51
N GLU A 502 -20.35 -5.44 0.84
CA GLU A 502 -20.74 -4.24 0.11
C GLU A 502 -19.56 -3.29 -0.16
N GLU A 503 -19.42 -2.83 -1.40
CA GLU A 503 -18.39 -1.85 -1.80
C GLU A 503 -18.99 -0.48 -2.12
N VAL A 504 -18.41 0.59 -1.56
CA VAL A 504 -18.96 1.96 -1.66
C VAL A 504 -18.35 2.75 -2.80
N THR A 505 -19.19 3.45 -3.57
CA THR A 505 -18.81 4.36 -4.66
C THR A 505 -19.43 5.74 -4.48
N GLN A 506 -18.59 6.79 -4.46
CA GLN A 506 -19.02 8.19 -4.34
C GLN A 506 -19.18 8.87 -5.72
N LEU A 507 -20.21 9.70 -5.87
CA LEU A 507 -20.55 10.41 -7.12
C LEU A 507 -19.59 11.58 -7.49
N VAL A 508 -18.76 12.09 -6.57
CA VAL A 508 -18.08 13.41 -6.72
C VAL A 508 -16.65 13.37 -7.28
N TYR A 509 -15.98 12.22 -7.34
CA TYR A 509 -14.59 12.12 -7.81
C TYR A 509 -14.45 11.18 -9.00
N SER A 510 -13.77 11.67 -10.05
CA SER A 510 -13.38 10.91 -11.25
C SER A 510 -12.99 9.48 -10.90
N CYS A 511 -13.76 8.52 -11.42
CA CYS A 511 -13.64 7.10 -11.18
C CYS A 511 -12.22 6.55 -11.42
N GLN A 512 -11.42 6.39 -10.37
CA GLN A 512 -10.52 5.24 -10.27
C GLN A 512 -11.36 4.08 -9.75
N ALA A 513 -11.53 3.02 -10.56
CA ALA A 513 -12.16 1.81 -10.09
C ALA A 513 -11.31 1.24 -8.94
N ARG A 514 -11.84 1.28 -7.72
CA ARG A 514 -11.27 0.52 -6.60
C ARG A 514 -11.68 -0.94 -6.84
N HIS A 515 -10.72 -1.87 -6.78
CA HIS A 515 -10.91 -3.29 -7.08
C HIS A 515 -10.93 -4.16 -5.81
N SER A 516 -11.29 -3.57 -4.66
CA SER A 516 -11.08 -4.18 -3.35
C SER A 516 -12.02 -5.33 -3.08
N LEU A 517 -13.27 -5.25 -3.56
CA LEU A 517 -14.22 -6.35 -3.52
C LEU A 517 -13.77 -7.55 -4.38
N GLU A 518 -13.27 -7.28 -5.58
CA GLU A 518 -12.73 -8.31 -6.48
C GLU A 518 -11.50 -9.00 -5.89
N ALA A 519 -10.63 -8.26 -5.21
CA ALA A 519 -9.45 -8.78 -4.53
C ALA A 519 -9.82 -9.64 -3.32
N LEU A 520 -10.80 -9.21 -2.52
CA LEU A 520 -11.34 -9.99 -1.40
C LEU A 520 -11.98 -11.30 -1.89
N LEU A 521 -12.83 -11.24 -2.92
CA LEU A 521 -13.42 -12.43 -3.51
C LEU A 521 -12.35 -13.35 -4.12
N ALA A 522 -11.34 -12.80 -4.83
CA ALA A 522 -10.23 -13.62 -5.35
C ALA A 522 -9.44 -14.31 -4.23
N TYR A 523 -9.25 -13.63 -3.09
CA TYR A 523 -8.60 -14.17 -1.91
C TYR A 523 -9.41 -15.33 -1.29
N VAL A 524 -10.71 -15.12 -1.06
CA VAL A 524 -11.61 -16.12 -0.48
C VAL A 524 -11.79 -17.32 -1.42
N GLY A 525 -11.96 -17.08 -2.72
CA GLY A 525 -12.22 -18.11 -3.73
C GLY A 525 -11.07 -19.08 -3.96
N ARG A 526 -9.83 -18.59 -3.89
CA ARG A 526 -8.62 -19.43 -4.01
C ARG A 526 -8.35 -20.29 -2.77
N ARG A 527 -9.02 -20.02 -1.64
CA ARG A 527 -8.62 -20.53 -0.33
C ARG A 527 -9.68 -21.34 0.41
N ILE A 528 -10.96 -20.98 0.26
CA ILE A 528 -12.06 -21.51 1.11
C ILE A 528 -13.28 -21.95 0.28
N HIS A 529 -13.31 -21.73 -1.05
CA HIS A 529 -14.42 -22.17 -1.93
C HIS A 529 -15.85 -21.76 -1.44
N VAL A 530 -15.98 -20.67 -0.68
CA VAL A 530 -17.25 -20.24 -0.03
C VAL A 530 -18.11 -19.33 -0.90
N ILE A 531 -17.52 -18.80 -1.97
CA ILE A 531 -18.10 -17.76 -2.81
C ILE A 531 -19.53 -18.07 -3.31
N PRO A 532 -19.89 -19.31 -3.71
CA PRO A 532 -21.27 -19.63 -4.10
C PRO A 532 -22.29 -19.51 -2.95
N HIS A 533 -21.81 -19.51 -1.70
CA HIS A 533 -22.60 -19.54 -0.47
C HIS A 533 -22.62 -18.21 0.30
N LEU A 534 -22.24 -17.10 -0.33
CA LEU A 534 -22.39 -15.75 0.26
C LEU A 534 -23.84 -15.47 0.68
N LYS A 535 -24.03 -14.63 1.70
CA LYS A 535 -25.36 -14.15 2.12
C LYS A 535 -25.91 -13.16 1.10
N GLN A 536 -25.23 -12.04 0.92
CA GLN A 536 -25.48 -11.05 -0.14
C GLN A 536 -24.17 -10.35 -0.54
N LEU A 537 -24.14 -9.84 -1.77
CA LEU A 537 -23.02 -9.12 -2.36
C LEU A 537 -23.57 -7.90 -3.12
N GLY A 538 -23.09 -6.71 -2.81
CA GLY A 538 -23.64 -5.49 -3.40
C GLY A 538 -22.65 -4.34 -3.58
N CYS A 539 -23.11 -3.32 -4.28
CA CYS A 539 -22.42 -2.05 -4.44
C CYS A 539 -23.28 -0.93 -3.85
N LYS A 540 -22.69 -0.05 -3.04
CA LYS A 540 -23.34 1.14 -2.50
C LYS A 540 -22.99 2.38 -3.32
N ILE A 541 -23.98 3.22 -3.62
CA ILE A 541 -23.80 4.50 -4.32
C ILE A 541 -24.17 5.64 -3.36
N GLU A 542 -23.19 6.51 -3.10
CA GLU A 542 -23.32 7.69 -2.24
C GLU A 542 -23.61 8.95 -3.05
N THR A 543 -24.71 9.63 -2.69
CA THR A 543 -25.23 10.81 -3.41
C THR A 543 -24.91 12.15 -2.76
N ASP A 544 -24.00 12.18 -1.77
CA ASP A 544 -23.66 13.22 -0.77
C ASP A 544 -23.67 14.72 -1.14
N TYR A 545 -23.81 15.12 -2.40
CA TYR A 545 -23.84 16.54 -2.83
C TYR A 545 -24.99 16.91 -3.76
N PHE A 546 -25.83 15.95 -4.16
CA PHE A 546 -27.01 16.22 -4.94
C PHE A 546 -28.21 16.17 -4.03
N ASP A 547 -28.77 17.33 -3.79
CA ASP A 547 -30.02 17.50 -3.05
C ASP A 547 -31.13 16.81 -3.88
N VAL A 548 -31.30 15.50 -3.70
CA VAL A 548 -32.20 14.63 -4.50
C VAL A 548 -33.64 15.15 -4.42
N TRP A 549 -33.93 15.89 -3.35
CA TRP A 549 -35.16 16.60 -3.10
C TRP A 549 -35.48 17.70 -4.14
N PHE A 550 -34.45 18.27 -4.80
CA PHE A 550 -34.61 19.18 -5.93
C PHE A 550 -34.66 18.46 -7.30
N CYS A 551 -34.13 17.23 -7.41
CA CYS A 551 -33.88 16.50 -8.67
C CYS A 551 -33.26 17.43 -9.73
N THR A 552 -31.96 17.74 -9.62
CA THR A 552 -31.28 18.46 -10.69
C THR A 552 -31.02 17.52 -11.86
N VAL A 553 -31.04 18.05 -13.08
CA VAL A 553 -30.77 17.31 -14.33
C VAL A 553 -29.37 16.66 -14.28
N GLU A 554 -28.44 17.21 -13.50
CA GLU A 554 -27.09 16.69 -13.32
C GLU A 554 -27.06 15.32 -12.61
N LEU A 555 -27.86 15.13 -11.55
CA LEU A 555 -27.92 13.85 -10.83
C LEU A 555 -28.45 12.71 -11.73
N GLU A 556 -29.48 13.00 -12.54
CA GLU A 556 -30.00 12.04 -13.51
C GLU A 556 -28.94 11.66 -14.56
N VAL A 557 -28.16 12.63 -15.04
CA VAL A 557 -27.08 12.40 -16.02
C VAL A 557 -25.94 11.56 -15.44
N ASP A 558 -25.51 11.84 -14.21
CA ASP A 558 -24.41 11.09 -13.59
C ASP A 558 -24.78 9.63 -13.32
N LEU A 559 -26.03 9.38 -12.89
CA LEU A 559 -26.52 8.02 -12.65
C LEU A 559 -26.73 7.21 -13.92
N VAL A 560 -27.04 7.86 -15.05
CA VAL A 560 -27.09 7.20 -16.37
C VAL A 560 -25.75 6.56 -16.72
N PHE A 561 -24.62 7.09 -16.25
CA PHE A 561 -23.31 6.48 -16.47
C PHE A 561 -22.88 5.50 -15.37
N LEU A 562 -23.22 5.81 -14.12
CA LEU A 562 -22.74 5.04 -12.97
C LEU A 562 -23.50 3.72 -12.76
N LEU A 563 -24.82 3.75 -12.85
CA LEU A 563 -25.67 2.58 -12.57
C LEU A 563 -25.36 1.42 -13.53
N PRO A 564 -25.30 1.60 -14.87
CA PRO A 564 -24.94 0.51 -15.78
C PRO A 564 -23.52 -0.03 -15.57
N ARG A 565 -22.59 0.82 -15.10
CA ARG A 565 -21.22 0.40 -14.81
C ARG A 565 -21.15 -0.53 -13.59
N GLN A 566 -21.88 -0.20 -12.53
CA GLN A 566 -21.95 -1.05 -11.33
C GLN A 566 -22.66 -2.37 -11.62
N ILE A 567 -23.75 -2.33 -12.38
CA ILE A 567 -24.48 -3.53 -12.85
C ILE A 567 -23.56 -4.45 -13.64
N LYS A 568 -22.82 -3.93 -14.63
CA LYS A 568 -21.85 -4.71 -15.40
C LYS A 568 -20.74 -5.30 -14.54
N ARG A 569 -20.35 -4.63 -13.47
CA ARG A 569 -19.33 -5.12 -12.55
C ARG A 569 -19.85 -6.26 -11.67
N LEU A 570 -21.05 -6.11 -11.13
CA LEU A 570 -21.75 -7.19 -10.44
C LEU A 570 -21.98 -8.39 -11.36
N TRP A 571 -22.23 -8.15 -12.65
CA TRP A 571 -22.31 -9.19 -13.67
C TRP A 571 -20.99 -9.96 -13.85
N MET A 572 -19.85 -9.27 -13.99
CA MET A 572 -18.55 -9.93 -14.07
C MET A 572 -18.26 -10.78 -12.83
N LEU A 573 -18.70 -10.34 -11.65
CA LEU A 573 -18.61 -11.12 -10.42
C LEU A 573 -19.57 -12.32 -10.46
N HIS A 574 -20.82 -12.14 -10.87
CA HIS A 574 -21.79 -13.22 -11.08
C HIS A 574 -21.20 -14.35 -11.94
N GLU A 575 -20.63 -14.03 -13.10
CA GLU A 575 -20.03 -15.01 -14.02
C GLU A 575 -18.78 -15.68 -13.43
N LYS A 576 -17.82 -14.88 -12.97
CA LYS A 576 -16.51 -15.37 -12.52
C LYS A 576 -16.58 -16.26 -11.29
N TYR A 577 -17.59 -16.03 -10.45
CA TYR A 577 -17.67 -16.57 -9.11
C TYR A 577 -18.96 -17.36 -8.83
N SER A 578 -19.86 -17.45 -9.82
CA SER A 578 -21.13 -18.19 -9.73
C SER A 578 -22.03 -17.71 -8.57
N VAL A 579 -22.04 -16.41 -8.29
CA VAL A 579 -22.91 -15.82 -7.25
C VAL A 579 -24.32 -15.69 -7.80
N THR A 580 -25.33 -16.28 -7.16
CA THR A 580 -26.71 -16.27 -7.68
C THR A 580 -27.35 -14.87 -7.64
N SER A 581 -28.20 -14.56 -8.63
CA SER A 581 -28.77 -13.23 -8.83
C SER A 581 -29.64 -12.74 -7.65
N ASP A 582 -30.26 -13.63 -6.89
CA ASP A 582 -31.03 -13.33 -5.67
C ASP A 582 -30.17 -12.77 -4.52
N LYS A 583 -28.85 -12.91 -4.61
CA LYS A 583 -27.89 -12.43 -3.62
C LYS A 583 -27.26 -11.09 -4.00
N LEU A 584 -27.54 -10.58 -5.19
CA LEU A 584 -26.91 -9.37 -5.73
C LEU A 584 -27.82 -8.16 -5.58
N TYR A 585 -27.26 -7.05 -5.11
CA TYR A 585 -28.01 -5.81 -4.90
C TYR A 585 -27.17 -4.55 -5.11
N ILE A 586 -27.86 -3.42 -5.27
CA ILE A 586 -27.27 -2.08 -5.25
C ILE A 586 -27.94 -1.30 -4.13
N GLU A 587 -27.16 -0.74 -3.20
CA GLU A 587 -27.69 0.15 -2.16
C GLU A 587 -27.51 1.61 -2.57
N MET A 588 -28.60 2.38 -2.48
CA MET A 588 -28.59 3.82 -2.74
C MET A 588 -28.73 4.55 -1.41
N THR A 589 -27.92 5.58 -1.19
CA THR A 589 -28.10 6.53 -0.08
C THR A 589 -28.65 7.86 -0.59
N TYR A 590 -29.35 8.58 0.27
CA TYR A 590 -29.98 9.87 -0.01
C TYR A 590 -29.54 10.90 1.02
N SER A 591 -29.26 12.12 0.55
CA SER A 591 -28.80 13.24 1.39
C SER A 591 -29.82 13.66 2.45
N GLU A 592 -29.32 14.14 3.60
CA GLU A 592 -30.16 14.61 4.70
C GLU A 592 -31.05 15.81 4.28
N PRO A 593 -32.32 15.87 4.71
CA PRO A 593 -33.23 16.95 4.34
C PRO A 593 -32.97 18.28 5.08
N ALA A 594 -31.93 18.35 5.91
CA ALA A 594 -31.63 19.50 6.78
C ALA A 594 -31.48 20.82 6.00
N GLU A 595 -30.68 20.80 4.93
CA GLU A 595 -30.42 21.98 4.11
C GLU A 595 -31.66 22.42 3.31
N LEU A 596 -32.44 21.44 2.81
CA LEU A 596 -33.71 21.68 2.15
C LEU A 596 -34.70 22.38 3.08
N ILE A 597 -34.89 21.85 4.29
CA ILE A 597 -35.82 22.39 5.29
C ILE A 597 -35.38 23.81 5.68
N ALA A 598 -34.08 24.02 5.91
CA ALA A 598 -33.54 25.34 6.20
C ALA A 598 -33.77 26.34 5.05
N SER A 599 -33.59 25.90 3.80
CA SER A 599 -33.83 26.71 2.61
C SER A 599 -35.32 27.08 2.44
N LEU A 600 -36.23 26.12 2.64
CA LEU A 600 -37.67 26.34 2.59
C LEU A 600 -38.14 27.32 3.67
N ALA A 601 -37.67 27.12 4.91
CA ALA A 601 -38.03 27.98 6.02
C ALA A 601 -37.50 29.42 5.82
N CYS A 602 -36.25 29.58 5.36
CA CYS A 602 -35.67 30.91 5.07
C CYS A 602 -36.33 31.62 3.87
N THR A 603 -37.04 30.90 3.00
CA THR A 603 -37.74 31.46 1.83
C THR A 603 -39.25 31.59 2.01
N SER A 604 -39.79 31.17 3.16
CA SER A 604 -41.21 31.24 3.51
C SER A 604 -41.79 32.64 3.33
N ARG A 605 -42.98 32.71 2.73
CA ARG A 605 -43.73 33.96 2.58
C ARG A 605 -44.20 34.51 3.93
N THR A 606 -44.49 33.61 4.86
CA THR A 606 -44.93 33.90 6.22
C THR A 606 -43.79 34.56 7.01
N ILE A 607 -42.57 34.03 6.91
CA ILE A 607 -41.37 34.64 7.53
C ILE A 607 -40.98 35.95 6.84
N ARG A 608 -41.03 36.01 5.50
CA ARG A 608 -40.70 37.23 4.71
C ARG A 608 -41.63 38.41 4.96
N SER A 609 -42.85 38.18 5.43
CA SER A 609 -43.78 39.25 5.80
C SER A 609 -43.63 39.73 7.27
N SER A 610 -42.72 39.12 8.03
CA SER A 610 -42.39 39.48 9.42
C SER A 610 -41.15 40.38 9.52
N THR A 611 -40.97 41.10 10.65
CA THR A 611 -39.77 41.91 10.94
C THR A 611 -38.63 41.12 11.62
N LEU A 612 -38.70 39.79 11.65
CA LEU A 612 -37.84 38.93 12.46
C LEU A 612 -36.63 38.44 11.67
N THR A 613 -35.55 39.24 11.65
CA THR A 613 -34.35 38.99 10.84
C THR A 613 -33.52 37.79 11.27
N HIS A 614 -33.59 37.37 12.55
CA HIS A 614 -32.83 36.24 13.06
C HIS A 614 -33.33 34.88 12.55
N LEU A 615 -34.60 34.81 12.09
CA LEU A 615 -35.22 33.60 11.55
C LEU A 615 -34.81 33.28 10.10
N PHE A 616 -34.10 34.20 9.44
CA PHE A 616 -33.48 33.98 8.12
C PHE A 616 -32.12 33.27 8.20
N CYS A 617 -31.64 32.98 9.42
CA CYS A 617 -30.40 32.24 9.59
C CYS A 617 -30.67 30.75 9.32
N THR A 618 -30.04 30.19 8.29
CA THR A 618 -30.12 28.76 7.95
C THR A 618 -29.74 27.86 9.13
N ASN A 619 -28.78 28.29 9.94
CA ASN A 619 -28.34 27.57 11.14
C ASN A 619 -29.45 27.41 12.19
N TYR A 620 -30.45 28.29 12.18
CA TYR A 620 -31.60 28.16 13.07
C TYR A 620 -32.43 26.92 12.77
N TRP A 621 -32.45 26.46 11.52
CA TRP A 621 -33.31 25.38 11.04
C TRP A 621 -32.61 24.04 10.93
N LEU A 622 -31.27 24.01 11.10
CA LEU A 622 -30.46 22.79 11.02
C LEU A 622 -30.87 21.76 12.07
N HIS A 623 -30.92 20.50 11.63
CA HIS A 623 -31.17 19.32 12.44
C HIS A 623 -30.42 18.15 11.81
N LYS A 624 -29.90 17.25 12.65
CA LYS A 624 -29.22 16.05 12.16
C LYS A 624 -30.28 14.99 11.85
N PHE A 625 -30.33 14.55 10.61
CA PHE A 625 -31.18 13.43 10.19
C PHE A 625 -30.34 12.18 10.01
N ASP A 626 -30.97 11.01 10.11
CA ASP A 626 -30.32 9.74 9.81
C ASP A 626 -30.21 9.56 8.29
N ILE A 627 -29.14 8.90 7.83
CA ILE A 627 -28.95 8.62 6.41
C ILE A 627 -30.06 7.70 5.92
N ILE A 628 -30.73 8.12 4.85
CA ILE A 628 -31.83 7.37 4.25
C ILE A 628 -31.26 6.45 3.16
N THR A 629 -31.60 5.16 3.21
CA THR A 629 -31.11 4.16 2.24
C THR A 629 -32.22 3.31 1.65
N ALA A 630 -32.02 2.83 0.42
CA ALA A 630 -32.88 1.83 -0.22
C ALA A 630 -32.08 0.86 -1.09
N LYS A 631 -32.38 -0.44 -0.95
CA LYS A 631 -31.75 -1.52 -1.71
C LYS A 631 -32.54 -1.84 -2.99
N ILE A 632 -31.81 -1.97 -4.09
CA ILE A 632 -32.30 -2.44 -5.38
C ILE A 632 -31.79 -3.88 -5.56
N SER A 633 -32.67 -4.85 -5.40
CA SER A 633 -32.41 -6.24 -5.81
C SER A 633 -32.49 -6.35 -7.33
N LEU A 634 -31.48 -6.97 -7.93
CA LEU A 634 -31.34 -7.07 -9.39
C LEU A 634 -32.31 -8.08 -10.01
N SER A 635 -32.72 -9.09 -9.24
CA SER A 635 -33.62 -10.18 -9.69
C SER A 635 -35.02 -10.14 -9.06
N ASN A 636 -35.25 -9.29 -8.04
CA ASN A 636 -36.52 -9.25 -7.31
C ASN A 636 -37.08 -7.82 -7.21
N ARG A 637 -37.85 -7.44 -8.23
CA ARG A 637 -38.50 -6.11 -8.30
C ARG A 637 -39.46 -5.82 -7.14
N SER A 638 -40.12 -6.85 -6.60
CA SER A 638 -41.04 -6.70 -5.46
C SER A 638 -40.27 -6.31 -4.19
N ALA A 639 -39.13 -6.96 -3.94
CA ALA A 639 -38.26 -6.62 -2.82
C ALA A 639 -37.70 -5.20 -2.94
N SER A 640 -37.28 -4.79 -4.14
CA SER A 640 -36.81 -3.41 -4.39
C SER A 640 -37.91 -2.37 -4.15
N THR A 641 -39.14 -2.67 -4.58
CA THR A 641 -40.30 -1.79 -4.36
C THR A 641 -40.64 -1.67 -2.87
N GLN A 642 -40.54 -2.77 -2.11
CA GLN A 642 -40.76 -2.76 -0.67
C GLN A 642 -39.69 -1.93 0.04
N ALA A 643 -38.42 -2.12 -0.29
CA ALA A 643 -37.31 -1.33 0.28
C ALA A 643 -37.47 0.17 0.02
N MET A 644 -37.94 0.56 -1.16
CA MET A 644 -38.28 1.95 -1.48
C MET A 644 -39.42 2.49 -0.60
N ASN A 645 -40.47 1.71 -0.37
CA ASN A 645 -41.57 2.14 0.49
C ASN A 645 -41.13 2.30 1.95
N ASP A 646 -40.30 1.37 2.45
CA ASP A 646 -39.75 1.43 3.81
C ASP A 646 -38.85 2.67 3.99
N MET A 647 -38.03 2.97 2.99
CA MET A 647 -37.23 4.19 2.92
C MET A 647 -38.09 5.46 3.00
N VAL A 648 -39.16 5.54 2.20
CA VAL A 648 -40.08 6.69 2.21
C VAL A 648 -40.77 6.85 3.56
N ASN A 649 -41.23 5.75 4.16
CA ASN A 649 -41.86 5.77 5.48
C ASN A 649 -40.89 6.22 6.57
N SER A 650 -39.64 5.73 6.54
CA SER A 650 -38.59 6.15 7.46
C SER A 650 -38.30 7.64 7.34
N ALA A 651 -38.14 8.14 6.12
CA ALA A 651 -37.91 9.55 5.86
C ALA A 651 -39.07 10.42 6.37
N GLY A 652 -40.32 9.99 6.17
CA GLY A 652 -41.50 10.67 6.71
C GLY A 652 -41.51 10.72 8.25
N ALA A 653 -41.20 9.60 8.91
CA ALA A 653 -41.15 9.54 10.37
C ALA A 653 -40.10 10.51 10.97
N GLN A 654 -38.93 10.61 10.35
CA GLN A 654 -37.89 11.54 10.79
C GLN A 654 -38.32 13.02 10.65
N ILE A 655 -39.04 13.36 9.58
CA ILE A 655 -39.59 14.72 9.39
C ILE A 655 -40.64 15.05 10.46
N ASP A 656 -41.51 14.11 10.80
CA ASP A 656 -42.50 14.30 11.86
C ASP A 656 -41.84 14.47 13.24
N GLU A 657 -40.79 13.69 13.53
CA GLU A 657 -40.01 13.85 14.77
C GLU A 657 -39.33 15.22 14.83
N TYR A 658 -38.71 15.65 13.72
CA TYR A 658 -38.14 17.00 13.61
C TYR A 658 -39.17 18.08 13.92
N ARG A 659 -40.37 18.00 13.34
CA ARG A 659 -41.45 18.97 13.58
C ARG A 659 -41.83 19.04 15.06
N VAL A 660 -42.03 17.88 15.70
CA VAL A 660 -42.38 17.80 17.13
C VAL A 660 -41.26 18.32 18.03
N SER A 661 -40.00 18.01 17.71
CA SER A 661 -38.85 18.56 18.44
C SER A 661 -38.76 20.07 18.27
N LYS A 662 -38.88 20.57 17.04
CA LYS A 662 -38.76 21.98 16.73
C LYS A 662 -39.86 22.80 17.40
N MET A 663 -41.10 22.32 17.37
CA MET A 663 -42.22 22.95 18.09
C MET A 663 -41.95 23.09 19.59
N ARG A 664 -41.36 22.06 20.24
CA ARG A 664 -40.99 22.13 21.67
C ARG A 664 -39.91 23.18 21.93
N ASP A 665 -38.94 23.31 21.04
CA ASP A 665 -37.87 24.33 21.16
C ASP A 665 -38.42 25.74 20.98
N LEU A 666 -39.33 25.93 20.02
CA LEU A 666 -39.99 27.20 19.77
C LEU A 666 -40.78 27.68 21.00
N GLN A 667 -41.57 26.78 21.60
CA GLN A 667 -42.36 27.08 22.81
C GLN A 667 -41.50 27.50 24.00
N ARG A 668 -40.22 27.12 24.05
CA ARG A 668 -39.29 27.47 25.13
C ARG A 668 -38.55 28.79 24.89
N ASN A 669 -38.27 29.11 23.63
CA ASN A 669 -37.28 30.13 23.26
C ASN A 669 -37.87 31.32 22.49
N CYS A 670 -39.13 31.27 22.08
CA CYS A 670 -39.78 32.31 21.27
C CYS A 670 -40.98 32.94 22.01
N THR A 671 -41.34 34.16 21.61
CA THR A 671 -42.57 34.82 22.09
C THR A 671 -43.82 34.12 21.54
N PRO A 672 -45.00 34.24 22.18
CA PRO A 672 -46.22 33.59 21.70
C PRO A 672 -46.59 33.95 20.24
N ALA A 673 -46.30 35.18 19.80
CA ALA A 673 -46.54 35.61 18.42
C ALA A 673 -45.57 34.96 17.41
N GLU A 674 -44.32 34.77 17.81
CA GLU A 674 -43.31 34.06 17.01
C GLU A 674 -43.62 32.56 16.92
N CYS A 675 -44.06 31.94 18.02
CA CYS A 675 -44.47 30.53 18.03
C CYS A 675 -45.60 30.26 17.03
N ILE A 676 -46.64 31.09 16.99
CA ILE A 676 -47.76 30.94 16.04
C ILE A 676 -47.27 31.04 14.59
N LEU A 677 -46.38 32.00 14.31
CA LEU A 677 -45.83 32.20 12.97
C LEU A 677 -44.97 30.99 12.53
N LEU A 678 -44.13 30.48 13.43
CA LEU A 678 -43.23 29.38 13.15
C LEU A 678 -43.96 28.02 13.09
N GLU A 679 -45.01 27.83 13.88
CA GLU A 679 -45.92 26.68 13.77
C GLU A 679 -46.62 26.67 12.40
N SER A 680 -47.04 27.83 11.88
CA SER A 680 -47.62 27.94 10.54
C SER A 680 -46.59 27.58 9.46
N VAL A 681 -45.33 28.01 9.56
CA VAL A 681 -44.29 27.63 8.59
C VAL A 681 -44.05 26.11 8.58
N LEU A 682 -43.97 25.48 9.74
CA LEU A 682 -43.74 24.03 9.86
C LEU A 682 -44.93 23.21 9.34
N ASN A 683 -46.15 23.64 9.60
CA ASN A 683 -47.37 22.88 9.28
C ASN A 683 -47.96 23.21 7.90
N ASP A 684 -47.85 24.45 7.44
CA ASP A 684 -48.50 24.93 6.21
C ASP A 684 -47.54 25.04 5.02
N GLU A 685 -46.21 25.07 5.26
CA GLU A 685 -45.20 25.17 4.19
C GLU A 685 -44.27 23.95 4.14
N VAL A 686 -43.60 23.59 5.25
CA VAL A 686 -42.61 22.50 5.26
C VAL A 686 -43.27 21.12 5.07
N ALA A 687 -44.27 20.78 5.88
CA ALA A 687 -44.93 19.47 5.78
C ALA A 687 -45.63 19.26 4.41
N PRO A 688 -46.41 20.21 3.86
CA PRO A 688 -47.01 20.03 2.54
C PRO A 688 -45.98 19.96 1.42
N PHE A 689 -44.86 20.70 1.50
CA PHE A 689 -43.79 20.61 0.51
C PHE A 689 -43.12 19.24 0.52
N TRP A 690 -42.93 18.65 1.70
CA TRP A 690 -42.42 17.30 1.84
C TRP A 690 -43.36 16.27 1.19
N ASP A 691 -44.62 16.24 1.63
CA ASP A 691 -45.61 15.25 1.19
C ASP A 691 -45.97 15.38 -0.29
N GLN A 692 -46.13 16.61 -0.79
CA GLN A 692 -46.64 16.84 -2.15
C GLN A 692 -45.54 16.92 -3.21
N ARG A 693 -44.29 17.17 -2.80
CA ARG A 693 -43.20 17.44 -3.75
C ARG A 693 -41.99 16.53 -3.57
N CYS A 694 -41.52 16.34 -2.34
CA CYS A 694 -40.31 15.57 -2.05
C CYS A 694 -40.55 14.07 -2.21
N VAL A 695 -41.57 13.55 -1.53
CA VAL A 695 -41.91 12.12 -1.56
C VAL A 695 -42.22 11.61 -2.98
N PRO A 696 -43.09 12.25 -3.79
CA PRO A 696 -43.41 11.76 -5.12
C PRO A 696 -42.21 11.77 -6.08
N ARG A 697 -41.29 12.74 -5.91
CA ARG A 697 -40.07 12.83 -6.72
C ARG A 697 -39.10 11.70 -6.37
N LEU A 698 -38.86 11.48 -5.08
CA LEU A 698 -38.00 10.41 -4.60
C LEU A 698 -38.52 9.05 -5.06
N VAL A 699 -39.83 8.80 -4.91
CA VAL A 699 -40.48 7.57 -5.38
C VAL A 699 -40.29 7.38 -6.89
N ARG A 700 -40.58 8.41 -7.69
CA ARG A 700 -40.43 8.34 -9.15
C ARG A 700 -38.99 8.07 -9.58
N PHE A 701 -38.05 8.76 -8.95
CA PHE A 701 -36.64 8.62 -9.24
C PHE A 701 -36.13 7.23 -8.90
N HIS A 702 -36.38 6.75 -7.67
CA HIS A 702 -35.95 5.42 -7.26
C HIS A 702 -36.65 4.30 -8.05
N THR A 703 -37.93 4.48 -8.40
CA THR A 703 -38.64 3.55 -9.32
C THR A 703 -37.93 3.45 -10.66
N THR A 704 -37.45 4.58 -11.22
CA THR A 704 -36.71 4.60 -12.48
C THR A 704 -35.39 3.84 -12.38
N LEU A 705 -34.69 3.93 -11.24
CA LEU A 705 -33.47 3.17 -10.98
C LEU A 705 -33.74 1.67 -10.85
N ILE A 706 -34.81 1.29 -10.14
CA ILE A 706 -35.27 -0.11 -10.04
C ILE A 706 -35.53 -0.67 -11.43
N ASP A 707 -36.29 0.05 -12.26
CA ASP A 707 -36.68 -0.41 -13.59
C ASP A 707 -35.45 -0.53 -14.51
N THR A 708 -34.58 0.47 -14.52
CA THR A 708 -33.34 0.45 -15.30
C THR A 708 -32.43 -0.70 -14.89
N ALA A 709 -32.27 -0.93 -13.58
CA ALA A 709 -31.42 -2.00 -13.08
C ALA A 709 -31.97 -3.38 -13.42
N ALA A 710 -33.28 -3.58 -13.24
CA ALA A 710 -33.95 -4.83 -13.57
C ALA A 710 -33.91 -5.12 -15.08
N GLU A 711 -34.20 -4.13 -15.93
CA GLU A 711 -34.16 -4.30 -17.39
C GLU A 711 -32.76 -4.64 -17.90
N LEU A 712 -31.73 -3.94 -17.42
CA LEU A 712 -30.35 -4.24 -17.79
C LEU A 712 -29.92 -5.63 -17.33
N TRP A 713 -30.27 -6.01 -16.10
CA TRP A 713 -29.90 -7.31 -15.55
C TRP A 713 -30.59 -8.46 -16.31
N VAL A 714 -31.89 -8.36 -16.55
CA VAL A 714 -32.66 -9.34 -17.33
C VAL A 714 -32.08 -9.49 -18.74
N ALA A 715 -31.75 -8.39 -19.41
CA ALA A 715 -31.14 -8.43 -20.74
C ALA A 715 -29.79 -9.17 -20.74
N MET A 716 -28.99 -9.02 -19.68
CA MET A 716 -27.72 -9.75 -19.53
C MET A 716 -27.95 -11.24 -19.25
N GLU A 717 -28.93 -11.60 -18.41
CA GLU A 717 -29.31 -13.01 -18.16
C GLU A 717 -29.83 -13.71 -19.43
N GLU A 718 -30.66 -13.03 -20.23
CA GLU A 718 -31.13 -13.55 -21.50
C GLU A 718 -29.98 -13.78 -22.49
N GLN A 719 -29.04 -12.83 -22.61
CA GLN A 719 -27.88 -12.97 -23.49
C GLN A 719 -26.94 -14.11 -23.06
N TYR A 720 -26.72 -14.27 -21.76
CA TYR A 720 -25.86 -15.31 -21.20
C TYR A 720 -26.44 -16.72 -21.40
N ASN A 721 -27.75 -16.87 -21.19
CA ASN A 721 -28.45 -18.13 -21.44
C ASN A 721 -28.39 -18.53 -22.93
N VAL A 722 -28.39 -17.56 -23.85
CA VAL A 722 -28.24 -17.82 -25.29
C VAL A 722 -26.82 -18.28 -25.63
N HIS A 723 -25.78 -17.64 -25.09
CA HIS A 723 -24.38 -18.04 -25.32
C HIS A 723 -24.08 -19.47 -24.86
N HIS A 724 -24.53 -19.85 -23.66
CA HIS A 724 -24.33 -21.22 -23.17
C HIS A 724 -25.18 -22.27 -23.89
N LEU A 725 -26.27 -21.88 -24.54
CA LEU A 725 -27.02 -22.77 -25.44
C LEU A 725 -26.20 -23.14 -26.68
N TYR A 726 -25.35 -22.22 -27.17
CA TYR A 726 -24.40 -22.51 -28.25
C TYR A 726 -23.23 -23.38 -27.79
N ASP A 727 -22.69 -23.17 -26.57
CA ASP A 727 -21.66 -24.04 -26.01
C ASP A 727 -22.18 -25.48 -25.81
N LEU A 728 -23.43 -25.63 -25.36
CA LEU A 728 -24.07 -26.93 -25.21
C LEU A 728 -24.31 -27.59 -26.59
N ALA A 729 -24.69 -26.81 -27.60
CA ALA A 729 -24.87 -27.28 -28.96
C ALA A 729 -23.53 -27.66 -29.65
N GLU A 730 -22.45 -26.94 -29.39
CA GLU A 730 -21.08 -27.30 -29.82
C GLU A 730 -20.62 -28.60 -29.16
N SER A 731 -20.91 -28.79 -27.86
CA SER A 731 -20.59 -30.05 -27.16
C SER A 731 -21.35 -31.29 -27.71
N TRP A 732 -22.44 -31.08 -28.45
CA TRP A 732 -23.19 -32.14 -29.14
C TRP A 732 -22.70 -32.39 -30.57
N LEU A 733 -21.88 -31.50 -31.13
CA LEU A 733 -21.24 -31.68 -32.44
C LEU A 733 -19.92 -32.46 -32.36
N ASP A 734 -19.37 -32.67 -31.16
CA ASP A 734 -18.17 -33.48 -30.89
C ASP A 734 -18.46 -34.98 -30.63
N LEU A 735 -19.71 -35.42 -30.80
CA LEU A 735 -20.10 -36.83 -30.78
C LEU A 735 -20.65 -37.25 -32.15
N ASP A 736 -19.74 -37.47 -33.11
CA ASP A 736 -19.85 -38.49 -34.17
C ASP A 736 -18.49 -38.77 -34.85
#